data_AF-A0A966LYC7-F1
#
_entry.id   AF-A0A966LYC7-F1
#
_cell.length_a   1.000
_cell.length_b   1.000
_cell.length_c   1.000
_cell.angle_alpha   90.00
_cell.angle_beta   90.00
_cell.angle_gamma   90.00
#
_symmetry.space_group_name_H-M   'P 1'
#
loop_
_entity.id
_entity.type
_entity.pdbx_description
1 polymer ?
#
loop_
_entity_poly.entity_id
_entity_poly.type
_entity_poly.pdbx_seq_one_letter_code
_entity_poly.pdbx_strand_id
1 'polypeptide(L)'
;MVIKYSKKKFFNVSKIILCVALLCVGIININKALATDVSIVKVNGTFIFDSSNPDYDASDGYNSSHGISGVSYNTDNKTLDLTSASIESIYANGDLTINVTNNNAVDAVTSNIAVEVSGNLTVIGSNDSSLNIAAMSADDRAIEIAPGAQLTVGNEADPTEVITVSIQRGRNVNTEHTSVFGDNTYNYTAPGAGGPGGGDPGHGGPMGPPPGAPIKIYVGGVLAIDETVEPKKVTGSGDNWSISQNDFGGWDVRVDTSTDTTIEAISGEGDGMITVCPSTSALTIESDPVSGNSLDFEGEMLIFTCEAAPGDPEMSTNLEGGIRTKSAVDITGDLKIGSVSNLSTKGIEALEVKVAGLNRELTIYTDDTALSYWDGDPAPGEGLKVIAENKGKILVAQSNNATDNTLSVLVQSGGEIDLNYTAAKGTFAPKAAHWAWSDLSGVNGVNKEAVVVDAVVGTDVDNKYVMSESLSHFNLNSTANAMGRIGYFLVGKDSTGISPRIPAENQIQNGFIEILAARGTRIGPMEPGGGIYWEDADAGIKYEGYDYNIEVGSEVTIKMLPDYGYQFVSGAINGVPLSGDADIKASYTFVMPAGGMDITAKFEKTDDIVAVNDPTIKSATLAMPANAINGNAELTIKNASDANTDGFKTAAGSLNVAKYLDLSLNEVIYKGATEDAWKTPITELNDEMTVNVELSDELQGYSDYTVLRDHEGTITKLDSTYDPETGMLSFQTDAYSDYAIAHGEAVTNPNTFDGIMKYFVIGLLSLLGLIMTIIYLFTKKIRLFRNK
;
A
#
# COMPACT_ATOMS: atom_id res chain seq x y z
N MET A 1 36.90 34.59 -60.57
CA MET A 1 35.74 34.11 -61.36
C MET A 1 34.57 33.98 -60.40
N VAL A 2 33.46 34.70 -60.66
CA VAL A 2 32.10 34.61 -60.02
C VAL A 2 32.02 35.06 -58.53
N ILE A 3 31.70 36.33 -58.20
CA ILE A 3 30.39 37.03 -58.04
C ILE A 3 29.82 36.96 -56.59
N LYS A 4 29.75 38.17 -55.97
CA LYS A 4 28.78 38.81 -55.02
C LYS A 4 28.09 37.95 -53.94
N TYR A 5 27.94 38.41 -52.68
CA TYR A 5 27.06 39.50 -52.19
C TYR A 5 27.59 40.05 -50.84
N SER A 6 27.91 41.34 -50.66
CA SER A 6 27.05 42.51 -50.35
C SER A 6 26.33 42.43 -48.98
N LYS A 7 26.90 43.01 -47.91
CA LYS A 7 26.58 44.34 -47.29
C LYS A 7 25.20 44.39 -46.60
N LYS A 8 25.06 44.63 -45.29
CA LYS A 8 25.32 45.87 -44.49
C LYS A 8 25.10 45.51 -42.99
N LYS A 9 25.95 45.92 -42.02
CA LYS A 9 26.04 47.24 -41.33
C LYS A 9 24.73 47.62 -40.63
N PHE A 10 24.61 48.11 -39.40
CA PHE A 10 25.45 48.65 -38.30
C PHE A 10 24.45 48.79 -37.10
N PHE A 11 24.79 48.78 -35.82
CA PHE A 11 25.25 49.92 -35.00
C PHE A 11 25.36 49.37 -33.56
N ASN A 12 26.53 49.35 -32.94
CA ASN A 12 27.24 50.39 -32.20
C ASN A 12 26.82 50.53 -30.73
N VAL A 13 27.83 50.31 -29.91
CA VAL A 13 27.87 50.17 -28.48
C VAL A 13 27.74 51.54 -27.82
N SER A 14 26.70 51.72 -27.01
CA SER A 14 26.71 52.68 -25.91
C SER A 14 25.82 52.12 -24.79
N LYS A 15 26.33 52.19 -23.55
CA LYS A 15 25.75 51.70 -22.28
C LYS A 15 26.15 50.28 -21.84
N ILE A 16 27.44 50.10 -21.57
CA ILE A 16 27.92 49.13 -20.56
C ILE A 16 28.47 49.95 -19.38
N ILE A 17 27.58 50.67 -18.70
CA ILE A 17 27.77 51.23 -17.35
C ILE A 17 26.36 51.36 -16.76
N LEU A 18 25.76 50.24 -16.32
CA LEU A 18 24.68 50.20 -15.30
C LEU A 18 24.32 48.73 -14.94
N CYS A 19 25.29 47.95 -14.46
CA CYS A 19 25.02 46.58 -13.96
C CYS A 19 25.44 46.35 -12.51
N VAL A 20 25.76 47.40 -11.74
CA VAL A 20 26.05 47.28 -10.31
C VAL A 20 25.49 48.51 -9.62
N ALA A 21 24.41 48.31 -8.84
CA ALA A 21 23.67 49.25 -7.96
C ALA A 21 22.19 49.41 -8.35
N LEU A 22 21.39 48.38 -8.05
CA LEU A 22 19.97 48.43 -7.63
C LEU A 22 19.54 46.99 -7.28
N LEU A 23 20.27 46.38 -6.35
CA LEU A 23 19.75 45.32 -5.48
C LEU A 23 19.37 46.02 -4.17
N CYS A 24 18.23 45.62 -3.58
CA CYS A 24 17.56 46.20 -2.41
C CYS A 24 16.62 47.39 -2.73
N VAL A 25 15.38 47.10 -3.13
CA VAL A 25 14.11 47.50 -2.46
C VAL A 25 12.97 46.69 -3.11
N GLY A 26 12.25 45.90 -2.30
CA GLY A 26 10.84 45.55 -2.53
C GLY A 26 10.51 44.46 -3.56
N ILE A 27 10.84 43.19 -3.26
CA ILE A 27 10.02 42.08 -3.76
C ILE A 27 8.88 41.92 -2.76
N ILE A 28 7.75 42.55 -3.06
CA ILE A 28 6.46 42.11 -2.52
C ILE A 28 6.17 40.79 -3.25
N ASN A 29 6.15 39.68 -2.52
CA ASN A 29 5.62 38.41 -3.03
C ASN A 29 4.13 38.61 -3.30
N ILE A 30 3.76 38.87 -4.54
CA ILE A 30 2.38 38.78 -5.02
C ILE A 30 2.21 37.34 -5.52
N ASN A 31 1.91 36.41 -4.61
CA ASN A 31 1.22 35.18 -4.99
C ASN A 31 -0.26 35.54 -5.22
N LYS A 32 -0.57 36.16 -6.36
CA LYS A 32 -1.88 35.95 -6.97
C LYS A 32 -1.72 34.70 -7.83
N ALA A 33 -2.39 33.62 -7.44
CA ALA A 33 -2.64 32.51 -8.35
C ALA A 33 -3.20 33.11 -9.65
N LEU A 34 -2.50 32.91 -10.77
CA LEU A 34 -3.01 33.31 -12.07
C LEU A 34 -4.22 32.41 -12.34
N ALA A 35 -5.42 33.01 -12.40
CA ALA A 35 -6.63 32.31 -12.79
C ALA A 35 -6.39 31.56 -14.10
N THR A 36 -6.62 30.25 -14.10
CA THR A 36 -6.54 29.43 -15.31
C THR A 36 -7.77 29.69 -16.15
N ASP A 37 -7.61 30.30 -17.32
CA ASP A 37 -8.72 30.57 -18.22
C ASP A 37 -9.48 29.27 -18.55
N VAL A 38 -10.79 29.24 -18.28
CA VAL A 38 -11.63 28.10 -18.64
C VAL A 38 -11.58 27.85 -20.14
N SER A 39 -11.31 26.61 -20.50
CA SER A 39 -11.11 26.16 -21.87
C SER A 39 -12.28 25.30 -22.38
N ILE A 40 -12.95 24.59 -21.48
CA ILE A 40 -14.09 23.70 -21.77
C ILE A 40 -15.11 23.81 -20.63
N VAL A 41 -16.41 23.87 -20.96
CA VAL A 41 -17.52 23.67 -20.01
C VAL A 41 -18.51 22.67 -20.62
N LYS A 42 -18.93 21.67 -19.85
CA LYS A 42 -19.97 20.71 -20.21
C LYS A 42 -21.06 20.65 -19.15
N VAL A 43 -22.30 20.44 -19.57
CA VAL A 43 -23.43 20.15 -18.68
C VAL A 43 -24.18 18.94 -19.23
N ASN A 44 -24.44 17.95 -18.38
CA ASN A 44 -25.03 16.64 -18.76
C ASN A 44 -24.27 15.98 -19.92
N GLY A 45 -22.94 16.07 -19.90
CA GLY A 45 -22.06 15.58 -20.97
C GLY A 45 -22.10 16.38 -22.28
N THR A 46 -22.96 17.39 -22.41
CA THR A 46 -23.07 18.26 -23.59
C THR A 46 -22.11 19.43 -23.48
N PHE A 47 -21.30 19.68 -24.50
CA PHE A 47 -20.39 20.83 -24.55
C PHE A 47 -21.17 22.15 -24.61
N ILE A 48 -21.01 22.97 -23.56
CA ILE A 48 -21.57 24.32 -23.46
C ILE A 48 -20.56 25.35 -23.99
N PHE A 49 -19.27 25.12 -23.72
CA PHE A 49 -18.15 25.94 -24.19
C PHE A 49 -16.95 25.04 -24.53
N ASP A 50 -16.28 25.33 -25.65
CA ASP A 50 -15.02 24.70 -26.03
C ASP A 50 -14.17 25.67 -26.87
N SER A 51 -13.14 26.23 -26.22
CA SER A 51 -12.21 27.19 -26.82
C SER A 51 -11.35 26.59 -27.94
N SER A 52 -11.29 25.26 -28.06
CA SER A 52 -10.50 24.56 -29.09
C SER A 52 -11.27 24.30 -30.38
N ASN A 53 -12.59 24.52 -30.39
CA ASN A 53 -13.43 24.33 -31.56
C ASN A 53 -13.53 25.63 -32.39
N PRO A 54 -12.92 25.69 -33.60
CA PRO A 54 -12.90 26.90 -34.42
C PRO A 54 -14.27 27.25 -35.03
N ASP A 55 -15.23 26.31 -35.01
CA ASP A 55 -16.61 26.51 -35.45
C ASP A 55 -17.52 26.96 -34.29
N TYR A 56 -16.98 27.14 -33.08
CA TYR A 56 -17.71 27.66 -31.93
C TYR A 56 -17.90 29.18 -32.06
N ASP A 57 -19.15 29.62 -32.30
CA ASP A 57 -19.48 31.04 -32.39
C ASP A 57 -19.67 31.65 -30.99
N ALA A 58 -18.62 32.27 -30.46
CA ALA A 58 -18.63 32.95 -29.17
C ALA A 58 -19.61 34.14 -29.10
N SER A 59 -20.13 34.63 -30.24
CA SER A 59 -21.09 35.74 -30.30
C SER A 59 -22.55 35.30 -30.12
N ASP A 60 -22.80 33.99 -30.10
CA ASP A 60 -24.15 33.41 -30.01
C ASP A 60 -24.57 33.07 -28.57
N GLY A 61 -23.78 33.49 -27.56
CA GLY A 61 -24.08 33.44 -26.11
C GLY A 61 -25.08 32.35 -25.73
N TYR A 62 -24.59 31.11 -25.59
CA TYR A 62 -25.35 29.86 -25.59
C TYR A 62 -26.87 29.99 -25.32
N ASN A 63 -27.62 29.89 -26.42
CA ASN A 63 -29.01 30.29 -26.61
C ASN A 63 -29.90 29.10 -27.02
N SER A 64 -30.54 28.38 -26.10
CA SER A 64 -31.64 27.41 -26.37
C SER A 64 -31.39 26.20 -27.33
N SER A 65 -30.29 26.16 -28.09
CA SER A 65 -30.05 25.24 -29.21
C SER A 65 -29.55 23.85 -28.81
N HIS A 66 -29.11 23.67 -27.58
CA HIS A 66 -28.71 22.38 -27.01
C HIS A 66 -29.70 21.82 -25.98
N GLY A 67 -30.85 22.48 -25.82
CA GLY A 67 -32.03 21.91 -25.18
C GLY A 67 -32.00 21.75 -23.66
N ILE A 68 -30.96 22.20 -22.95
CA ILE A 68 -30.92 22.13 -21.48
C ILE A 68 -31.64 23.34 -20.90
N SER A 69 -32.82 23.10 -20.31
CA SER A 69 -33.66 24.16 -19.76
C SER A 69 -32.99 24.85 -18.57
N GLY A 70 -33.00 26.18 -18.57
CA GLY A 70 -32.47 26.98 -17.47
C GLY A 70 -30.94 27.14 -17.44
N VAL A 71 -30.21 26.69 -18.47
CA VAL A 71 -28.74 26.80 -18.53
C VAL A 71 -28.30 27.70 -19.68
N SER A 72 -27.46 28.70 -19.40
CA SER A 72 -26.76 29.49 -20.41
C SER A 72 -25.32 29.76 -19.98
N TYR A 73 -24.46 30.12 -20.93
CA TYR A 73 -23.06 30.44 -20.64
C TYR A 73 -22.67 31.76 -21.31
N ASN A 74 -22.13 32.67 -20.52
CA ASN A 74 -21.66 33.96 -20.98
C ASN A 74 -20.15 33.92 -21.21
N THR A 75 -19.77 34.05 -22.48
CA THR A 75 -18.38 33.96 -22.96
C THR A 75 -17.56 35.19 -22.60
N ASP A 76 -18.18 36.35 -22.38
CA ASP A 76 -17.50 37.62 -22.07
C ASP A 76 -17.00 37.65 -20.61
N ASN A 77 -17.82 37.17 -19.66
CA ASN A 77 -17.48 37.11 -18.24
C ASN A 77 -17.14 35.71 -17.73
N LYS A 78 -17.17 34.70 -18.61
CA LYS A 78 -16.83 33.29 -18.32
C LYS A 78 -17.70 32.69 -17.21
N THR A 79 -18.99 32.99 -17.24
CA THR A 79 -19.95 32.59 -16.22
C THR A 79 -21.00 31.62 -16.78
N LEU A 80 -21.23 30.52 -16.06
CA LEU A 80 -22.33 29.58 -16.29
C LEU A 80 -23.56 30.04 -15.51
N ASP A 81 -24.59 30.51 -16.20
CA ASP A 81 -25.83 30.95 -15.59
C ASP A 81 -26.82 29.77 -15.46
N LEU A 82 -27.31 29.54 -14.23
CA LEU A 82 -28.36 28.58 -13.92
C LEU A 82 -29.61 29.33 -13.43
N THR A 83 -30.70 29.23 -14.19
CA THR A 83 -32.00 29.85 -13.87
C THR A 83 -33.08 28.79 -13.79
N SER A 84 -33.46 28.41 -12.57
CA SER A 84 -34.40 27.32 -12.30
C SER A 84 -34.03 26.00 -13.02
N ALA A 85 -32.73 25.71 -13.14
CA ALA A 85 -32.18 24.56 -13.84
C ALA A 85 -32.22 23.29 -12.96
N SER A 86 -32.51 22.15 -13.58
CA SER A 86 -32.37 20.81 -12.97
C SER A 86 -31.57 19.94 -13.93
N ILE A 87 -30.33 19.66 -13.55
CA ILE A 87 -29.32 19.01 -14.40
C ILE A 87 -28.65 17.86 -13.64
N GLU A 88 -27.87 17.03 -14.34
CA GLU A 88 -27.22 15.83 -13.80
C GLU A 88 -25.73 16.05 -13.50
N SER A 89 -25.02 16.83 -14.32
CA SER A 89 -23.59 17.05 -14.12
C SER A 89 -23.09 18.36 -14.71
N ILE A 90 -22.03 18.91 -14.10
CA ILE A 90 -21.25 20.04 -14.62
C ILE A 90 -19.78 19.62 -14.66
N TYR A 91 -19.10 19.88 -15.76
CA TYR A 91 -17.66 19.71 -15.90
C TYR A 91 -17.03 20.97 -16.48
N ALA A 92 -15.92 21.45 -15.93
CA ALA A 92 -15.14 22.54 -16.50
C ALA A 92 -13.62 22.28 -16.43
N ASN A 93 -12.92 22.66 -17.49
CA ASN A 93 -11.45 22.61 -17.54
C ASN A 93 -10.88 24.03 -17.42
N GLY A 94 -10.51 24.42 -16.20
CA GLY A 94 -10.09 25.77 -15.79
C GLY A 94 -11.07 26.39 -14.78
N ASP A 95 -10.89 27.68 -14.46
CA ASP A 95 -11.67 28.37 -13.41
C ASP A 95 -13.11 28.65 -13.87
N LEU A 96 -14.10 28.23 -13.09
CA LEU A 96 -15.51 28.36 -13.41
C LEU A 96 -16.24 29.26 -12.41
N THR A 97 -17.02 30.22 -12.91
CA THR A 97 -18.04 30.90 -12.12
C THR A 97 -19.43 30.38 -12.48
N ILE A 98 -20.20 29.94 -11.49
CA ILE A 98 -21.61 29.59 -11.62
C ILE A 98 -22.44 30.72 -11.02
N ASN A 99 -23.36 31.29 -11.80
CA ASN A 99 -24.28 32.32 -11.35
C ASN A 99 -25.69 31.73 -11.27
N VAL A 100 -26.28 31.72 -10.06
CA VAL A 100 -27.58 31.09 -9.82
C VAL A 100 -28.70 32.11 -9.63
N THR A 101 -29.83 31.84 -10.29
CA THR A 101 -31.09 32.57 -10.13
C THR A 101 -32.20 31.59 -9.80
N ASN A 102 -33.01 31.89 -8.78
CA ASN A 102 -34.02 30.98 -8.20
C ASN A 102 -33.40 29.68 -7.67
N ASN A 103 -34.18 28.59 -7.62
CA ASN A 103 -33.74 27.29 -7.11
C ASN A 103 -33.25 26.40 -8.24
N ASN A 104 -32.00 25.95 -8.11
CA ASN A 104 -31.31 25.11 -9.09
C ASN A 104 -30.89 23.79 -8.44
N ALA A 105 -30.77 22.74 -9.25
CA ALA A 105 -30.34 21.42 -8.80
C ALA A 105 -29.36 20.76 -9.79
N VAL A 106 -28.31 20.16 -9.24
CA VAL A 106 -27.42 19.22 -9.93
C VAL A 106 -27.57 17.87 -9.22
N ASP A 107 -28.31 16.93 -9.79
CA ASP A 107 -28.59 15.61 -9.22
C ASP A 107 -28.03 14.52 -10.15
N ALA A 108 -26.83 14.06 -9.83
CA ALA A 108 -26.13 13.06 -10.62
C ALA A 108 -26.84 11.71 -10.51
N VAL A 109 -27.32 11.21 -11.66
CA VAL A 109 -28.00 9.91 -11.78
C VAL A 109 -27.23 8.91 -12.64
N THR A 110 -26.25 9.38 -13.43
CA THR A 110 -25.44 8.56 -14.35
C THR A 110 -23.93 8.77 -14.24
N SER A 111 -23.49 9.76 -13.44
CA SER A 111 -22.08 10.15 -13.25
C SER A 111 -21.68 9.95 -11.79
N ASN A 112 -20.47 9.46 -11.54
CA ASN A 112 -19.89 9.38 -10.19
C ASN A 112 -19.47 10.75 -9.63
N ILE A 113 -19.66 11.82 -10.41
CA ILE A 113 -19.44 13.20 -10.00
C ILE A 113 -20.55 14.16 -10.47
N ALA A 114 -21.02 15.03 -9.57
CA ALA A 114 -22.03 16.04 -9.88
C ALA A 114 -21.41 17.36 -10.43
N VAL A 115 -20.35 17.89 -9.81
CA VAL A 115 -19.65 19.09 -10.29
C VAL A 115 -18.13 18.86 -10.27
N GLU A 116 -17.50 18.91 -11.44
CA GLU A 116 -16.04 18.76 -11.60
C GLU A 116 -15.44 20.02 -12.24
N VAL A 117 -14.43 20.62 -11.60
CA VAL A 117 -13.77 21.83 -12.11
C VAL A 117 -12.26 21.71 -11.96
N SER A 118 -11.51 21.67 -13.05
CA SER A 118 -10.04 21.57 -13.00
C SER A 118 -9.31 22.87 -12.57
N GLY A 119 -10.00 23.78 -11.90
CA GLY A 119 -9.55 25.09 -11.44
C GLY A 119 -10.38 25.61 -10.28
N ASN A 120 -10.40 26.92 -10.04
CA ASN A 120 -11.22 27.52 -8.98
C ASN A 120 -12.72 27.45 -9.33
N LEU A 121 -13.57 27.21 -8.34
CA LEU A 121 -15.03 27.26 -8.50
C LEU A 121 -15.58 28.42 -7.69
N THR A 122 -16.31 29.32 -8.33
CA THR A 122 -17.03 30.41 -7.67
C THR A 122 -18.53 30.26 -7.92
N VAL A 123 -19.35 30.34 -6.87
CA VAL A 123 -20.81 30.35 -6.96
C VAL A 123 -21.35 31.68 -6.45
N ILE A 124 -21.98 32.44 -7.34
CA ILE A 124 -22.64 33.72 -7.07
C ILE A 124 -24.12 33.63 -7.45
N GLY A 125 -24.92 34.63 -7.11
CA GLY A 125 -26.31 34.62 -7.54
C GLY A 125 -27.14 35.78 -6.99
N SER A 126 -28.42 35.77 -7.34
CA SER A 126 -29.38 36.78 -6.85
C SER A 126 -29.92 36.42 -5.46
N ASN A 127 -30.40 37.41 -4.70
CA ASN A 127 -31.02 37.19 -3.38
C ASN A 127 -32.06 36.06 -3.38
N ASP A 128 -31.99 35.22 -2.36
CA ASP A 128 -32.83 34.03 -2.12
C ASP A 128 -32.69 32.92 -3.18
N SER A 129 -31.62 32.94 -3.99
CA SER A 129 -31.34 31.87 -4.96
C SER A 129 -30.65 30.68 -4.28
N SER A 130 -30.84 29.48 -4.81
CA SER A 130 -30.21 28.27 -4.27
C SER A 130 -29.64 27.34 -5.33
N LEU A 131 -28.62 26.58 -4.93
CA LEU A 131 -28.02 25.48 -5.68
C LEU A 131 -27.95 24.23 -4.81
N ASN A 132 -28.73 23.21 -5.15
CA ASN A 132 -28.70 21.92 -4.48
C ASN A 132 -27.89 20.92 -5.29
N ILE A 133 -26.89 20.29 -4.70
CA ILE A 133 -25.99 19.35 -5.38
C ILE A 133 -26.12 17.98 -4.73
N ALA A 134 -26.35 16.94 -5.52
CA ALA A 134 -26.42 15.56 -5.08
C ALA A 134 -25.63 14.66 -6.03
N ALA A 135 -24.69 13.89 -5.49
CA ALA A 135 -24.04 12.79 -6.21
C ALA A 135 -24.97 11.56 -6.28
N MET A 136 -24.57 10.50 -7.00
CA MET A 136 -25.35 9.26 -7.12
C MET A 136 -25.54 8.56 -5.75
N SER A 137 -24.48 8.49 -4.94
CA SER A 137 -24.49 7.95 -3.58
C SER A 137 -23.78 8.88 -2.59
N ALA A 138 -23.76 8.53 -1.30
CA ALA A 138 -23.05 9.30 -0.28
C ALA A 138 -21.52 9.24 -0.44
N ASP A 139 -21.01 8.17 -1.06
CA ASP A 139 -19.58 7.93 -1.24
C ASP A 139 -19.04 8.56 -2.54
N ASP A 140 -19.92 8.92 -3.47
CA ASP A 140 -19.59 9.56 -4.74
C ASP A 140 -19.30 11.06 -4.60
N ARG A 141 -18.64 11.65 -5.59
CA ARG A 141 -18.15 13.03 -5.54
C ARG A 141 -19.29 14.02 -5.84
N ALA A 142 -19.64 14.88 -4.89
CA ALA A 142 -20.58 15.96 -5.12
C ALA A 142 -19.88 17.15 -5.83
N ILE A 143 -18.78 17.64 -5.28
CA ILE A 143 -17.91 18.65 -5.90
C ILE A 143 -16.47 18.13 -5.92
N GLU A 144 -15.77 18.28 -7.03
CA GLU A 144 -14.32 18.15 -7.11
C GLU A 144 -13.74 19.37 -7.79
N ILE A 145 -12.74 19.99 -7.16
CA ILE A 145 -11.94 21.04 -7.79
C ILE A 145 -10.47 20.60 -7.93
N ALA A 146 -9.63 21.37 -8.63
CA ALA A 146 -8.21 21.03 -8.70
C ALA A 146 -7.52 21.11 -7.32
N PRO A 147 -6.50 20.27 -7.04
CA PRO A 147 -5.74 20.37 -5.79
C PRO A 147 -5.19 21.78 -5.53
N GLY A 148 -5.48 22.33 -4.36
CA GLY A 148 -5.08 23.71 -3.99
C GLY A 148 -5.91 24.84 -4.61
N ALA A 149 -6.95 24.52 -5.38
CA ALA A 149 -7.92 25.50 -5.88
C ALA A 149 -8.91 25.95 -4.79
N GLN A 150 -9.59 27.07 -5.03
CA GLN A 150 -10.54 27.68 -4.09
C GLN A 150 -11.98 27.45 -4.53
N LEU A 151 -12.84 27.06 -3.58
CA LEU A 151 -14.30 27.14 -3.71
C LEU A 151 -14.79 28.42 -3.05
N THR A 152 -15.46 29.30 -3.80
CA THR A 152 -16.02 30.54 -3.28
C THR A 152 -17.54 30.52 -3.37
N VAL A 153 -18.24 30.87 -2.29
CA VAL A 153 -19.70 31.04 -2.25
C VAL A 153 -20.02 32.49 -1.87
N GLY A 154 -20.71 33.20 -2.76
CA GLY A 154 -21.01 34.63 -2.63
C GLY A 154 -19.99 35.52 -3.35
N ASN A 155 -20.38 36.76 -3.60
CA ASN A 155 -19.58 37.74 -4.33
C ASN A 155 -18.88 38.70 -3.36
N GLU A 156 -17.54 38.68 -3.31
CA GLU A 156 -16.75 39.59 -2.45
C GLU A 156 -17.03 41.08 -2.76
N ALA A 157 -17.35 41.40 -4.03
CA ALA A 157 -17.63 42.77 -4.46
C ALA A 157 -19.06 43.25 -4.14
N ASP A 158 -19.99 42.33 -3.84
CA ASP A 158 -21.36 42.64 -3.42
C ASP A 158 -21.80 41.73 -2.25
N PRO A 159 -21.46 42.12 -1.00
CA PRO A 159 -21.74 41.30 0.18
C PRO A 159 -23.23 41.29 0.56
N THR A 160 -24.10 41.98 -0.20
CA THR A 160 -25.54 42.03 0.06
C THR A 160 -26.32 40.91 -0.63
N GLU A 161 -25.66 40.17 -1.53
CA GLU A 161 -26.19 38.95 -2.15
C GLU A 161 -26.30 37.83 -1.12
N VAL A 162 -27.48 37.21 -1.04
CA VAL A 162 -27.75 36.05 -0.17
C VAL A 162 -28.21 34.85 -1.00
N ILE A 163 -27.33 33.86 -1.15
CA ILE A 163 -27.55 32.59 -1.82
C ILE A 163 -27.33 31.42 -0.86
N THR A 164 -27.95 30.29 -1.18
CA THR A 164 -27.77 29.03 -0.45
C THR A 164 -27.24 27.94 -1.37
N VAL A 165 -26.05 27.44 -1.12
CA VAL A 165 -25.49 26.26 -1.79
C VAL A 165 -25.57 25.10 -0.80
N SER A 166 -26.18 23.98 -1.19
CA SER A 166 -26.37 22.83 -0.30
C SER A 166 -25.99 21.53 -0.97
N ILE A 167 -25.11 20.76 -0.33
CA ILE A 167 -24.76 19.41 -0.73
C ILE A 167 -25.72 18.45 -0.04
N GLN A 168 -26.64 17.88 -0.80
CA GLN A 168 -27.70 17.01 -0.31
C GLN A 168 -27.22 15.55 -0.18
N ARG A 169 -26.25 15.13 -1.01
CA ARG A 169 -25.70 13.77 -1.06
C ARG A 169 -24.34 13.77 -1.77
N GLY A 170 -23.37 13.01 -1.27
CA GLY A 170 -22.02 12.89 -1.85
C GLY A 170 -20.94 13.66 -1.06
N ARG A 171 -19.67 13.37 -1.34
CA ARG A 171 -18.48 13.97 -0.71
C ARG A 171 -17.85 15.03 -1.60
N ASN A 172 -17.31 16.09 -1.02
CA ASN A 172 -16.50 17.06 -1.76
C ASN A 172 -15.02 16.69 -1.72
N VAL A 173 -14.30 17.00 -2.80
CA VAL A 173 -12.88 16.70 -3.02
C VAL A 173 -12.13 17.97 -3.39
N ASN A 174 -10.96 18.17 -2.77
CA ASN A 174 -10.11 19.36 -2.94
C ASN A 174 -10.80 20.70 -2.56
N THR A 175 -11.86 20.67 -1.75
CA THR A 175 -12.58 21.88 -1.30
C THR A 175 -12.13 22.38 0.07
N GLU A 176 -10.94 21.97 0.54
CA GLU A 176 -10.32 22.42 1.79
C GLU A 176 -10.20 23.95 1.87
N HIS A 177 -10.09 24.62 0.72
CA HIS A 177 -10.07 26.07 0.61
C HIS A 177 -11.45 26.60 0.18
N THR A 178 -12.47 26.44 1.04
CA THR A 178 -13.80 27.02 0.81
C THR A 178 -13.94 28.36 1.52
N SER A 179 -14.39 29.39 0.81
CA SER A 179 -14.68 30.72 1.36
C SER A 179 -16.14 31.09 1.11
N VAL A 180 -16.84 31.50 2.17
CA VAL A 180 -18.23 31.98 2.10
C VAL A 180 -18.25 33.46 2.49
N PHE A 181 -18.71 34.32 1.58
CA PHE A 181 -18.70 35.77 1.76
C PHE A 181 -20.08 36.29 2.20
N GLY A 182 -20.13 37.31 3.07
CA GLY A 182 -21.40 37.93 3.49
C GLY A 182 -22.34 36.97 4.24
N ASP A 183 -23.65 37.15 4.06
CA ASP A 183 -24.69 36.31 4.68
C ASP A 183 -25.04 35.05 3.85
N ASN A 184 -24.17 34.69 2.91
CA ASN A 184 -24.35 33.50 2.06
C ASN A 184 -24.23 32.21 2.88
N THR A 185 -24.95 31.17 2.46
CA THR A 185 -25.00 29.89 3.18
C THR A 185 -24.42 28.77 2.33
N TYR A 186 -23.46 28.02 2.90
CA TYR A 186 -22.94 26.79 2.33
C TYR A 186 -23.20 25.62 3.27
N ASN A 187 -24.19 24.80 2.93
CA ASN A 187 -24.57 23.63 3.72
C ASN A 187 -23.87 22.39 3.17
N TYR A 188 -22.74 22.04 3.76
CA TYR A 188 -22.07 20.76 3.53
C TYR A 188 -21.79 20.11 4.87
N THR A 189 -22.30 18.90 5.06
CA THR A 189 -21.89 18.03 6.15
C THR A 189 -21.22 16.84 5.49
N ALA A 190 -19.92 16.67 5.74
CA ALA A 190 -19.20 15.51 5.26
C ALA A 190 -19.96 14.23 5.69
N PRO A 191 -20.23 13.29 4.79
CA PRO A 191 -20.81 12.00 5.17
C PRO A 191 -19.95 11.38 6.29
N GLY A 192 -20.52 11.18 7.49
CA GLY A 192 -19.82 10.58 8.65
C GLY A 192 -19.77 11.40 9.94
N ALA A 193 -20.30 12.62 10.02
CA ALA A 193 -20.19 13.49 11.21
C ALA A 193 -21.06 13.10 12.44
N GLY A 194 -21.48 11.84 12.59
CA GLY A 194 -22.37 11.40 13.68
C GLY A 194 -21.99 10.06 14.28
N GLY A 195 -21.12 10.05 15.29
CA GLY A 195 -20.86 8.90 16.16
C GLY A 195 -19.53 8.18 15.91
N PRO A 196 -18.96 7.54 16.96
CA PRO A 196 -17.54 7.21 17.02
C PRO A 196 -17.21 5.96 16.20
N GLY A 197 -16.18 6.05 15.37
CA GLY A 197 -15.67 4.96 14.55
C GLY A 197 -16.13 5.05 13.09
N GLY A 198 -15.20 5.35 12.21
CA GLY A 198 -15.42 5.36 10.76
C GLY A 198 -14.58 6.42 10.05
N GLY A 199 -13.26 6.18 9.95
CA GLY A 199 -12.40 6.88 8.99
C GLY A 199 -12.47 6.19 7.63
N ASP A 200 -12.67 6.99 6.57
CA ASP A 200 -12.83 6.61 5.16
C ASP A 200 -11.54 5.97 4.55
N PRO A 201 -11.61 4.91 3.71
CA PRO A 201 -10.47 4.09 3.27
C PRO A 201 -9.64 4.65 2.10
N GLY A 202 -9.77 5.94 1.74
CA GLY A 202 -9.42 6.41 0.39
C GLY A 202 -8.15 7.22 0.18
N HIS A 203 -7.54 7.83 1.21
CA HIS A 203 -6.34 8.66 1.03
C HIS A 203 -5.31 8.42 2.14
N GLY A 204 -4.20 7.79 1.77
CA GLY A 204 -3.07 7.46 2.63
C GLY A 204 -2.24 8.67 3.05
N GLY A 205 -2.82 9.54 3.87
CA GLY A 205 -2.10 10.29 4.88
C GLY A 205 -2.36 9.64 6.24
N PRO A 206 -1.36 9.47 7.11
CA PRO A 206 -1.61 8.90 8.44
C PRO A 206 -2.61 9.79 9.21
N MET A 207 -3.57 9.13 9.88
CA MET A 207 -4.63 9.77 10.66
C MET A 207 -4.04 10.84 11.59
N GLY A 208 -4.30 12.11 11.27
CA GLY A 208 -4.09 13.20 12.22
C GLY A 208 -5.07 13.12 13.37
N PRO A 209 -4.77 13.81 14.50
CA PRO A 209 -5.70 13.87 15.62
C PRO A 209 -7.07 14.43 15.16
N PRO A 210 -8.18 14.04 15.82
CA PRO A 210 -9.51 14.52 15.48
C PRO A 210 -9.59 16.07 15.47
N PRO A 211 -10.52 16.70 14.74
CA PRO A 211 -10.72 18.15 14.82
C PRO A 211 -11.09 18.55 16.25
N GLY A 212 -10.17 19.20 16.95
CA GLY A 212 -10.38 19.73 18.29
C GLY A 212 -10.39 21.26 18.31
N ALA A 213 -10.21 21.85 19.50
CA ALA A 213 -10.17 23.31 19.64
C ALA A 213 -9.07 23.92 18.74
N PRO A 214 -9.34 25.05 18.05
CA PRO A 214 -8.37 25.63 17.11
C PRO A 214 -7.03 25.92 17.78
N ILE A 215 -5.94 25.65 17.07
CA ILE A 215 -4.60 25.71 17.63
C ILE A 215 -4.03 27.15 17.62
N LYS A 216 -3.37 27.53 18.71
CA LYS A 216 -2.31 28.55 18.67
C LYS A 216 -0.99 27.98 19.16
N ILE A 217 0.09 28.27 18.44
CA ILE A 217 1.46 27.87 18.84
C ILE A 217 2.35 29.11 18.90
N TYR A 218 3.07 29.23 20.00
CA TYR A 218 4.08 30.23 20.26
C TYR A 218 5.44 29.56 20.34
N VAL A 219 6.40 30.03 19.57
CA VAL A 219 7.79 29.54 19.60
C VAL A 219 8.68 30.72 20.00
N GLY A 220 9.27 30.65 21.20
CA GLY A 220 10.03 31.75 21.78
C GLY A 220 9.26 33.06 21.83
N GLY A 221 8.02 32.99 22.34
CA GLY A 221 7.09 34.13 22.43
C GLY A 221 6.50 34.63 21.12
N VAL A 222 6.93 34.12 19.95
CA VAL A 222 6.39 34.50 18.64
C VAL A 222 5.19 33.63 18.29
N LEU A 223 4.02 34.26 18.05
CA LEU A 223 2.82 33.58 17.55
C LEU A 223 3.05 33.04 16.14
N ALA A 224 3.37 31.75 16.06
CA ALA A 224 3.75 31.01 14.87
C ALA A 224 2.54 30.51 14.08
N ILE A 225 1.56 29.94 14.80
CA ILE A 225 0.30 29.40 14.27
C ILE A 225 -0.86 30.06 14.99
N ASP A 226 -1.87 30.51 14.25
CA ASP A 226 -3.17 30.92 14.80
C ASP A 226 -4.29 30.46 13.87
N GLU A 227 -4.99 29.41 14.29
CA GLU A 227 -6.15 28.87 13.58
C GLU A 227 -7.47 29.54 13.99
N THR A 228 -7.45 30.50 14.92
CA THR A 228 -8.66 31.20 15.38
C THR A 228 -9.05 32.39 14.48
N VAL A 229 -8.19 32.72 13.52
CA VAL A 229 -8.33 33.88 12.62
C VAL A 229 -8.48 33.42 11.18
N GLU A 230 -9.17 34.21 10.35
CA GLU A 230 -9.34 33.95 8.93
C GLU A 230 -8.75 35.09 8.08
N PRO A 231 -7.80 34.83 7.15
CA PRO A 231 -7.20 33.52 6.89
C PRO A 231 -6.30 33.04 8.05
N LYS A 232 -6.23 31.73 8.28
CA LYS A 232 -5.33 31.12 9.28
C LYS A 232 -3.93 31.71 9.17
N LYS A 233 -3.35 32.09 10.31
CA LYS A 233 -2.01 32.67 10.34
C LYS A 233 -0.97 31.55 10.49
N VAL A 234 -0.04 31.48 9.54
CA VAL A 234 1.14 30.60 9.61
C VAL A 234 2.36 31.43 9.23
N THR A 235 3.30 31.62 10.16
CA THR A 235 4.49 32.45 9.90
C THR A 235 5.59 31.73 9.11
N GLY A 236 5.57 30.40 9.06
CA GLY A 236 6.52 29.55 8.33
C GLY A 236 7.92 29.45 8.96
N SER A 237 8.43 30.53 9.59
CA SER A 237 9.75 30.54 10.24
C SER A 237 9.97 31.74 11.18
N GLY A 238 10.88 31.57 12.15
CA GLY A 238 11.52 32.62 12.95
C GLY A 238 13.04 32.70 12.69
N ASP A 239 13.79 33.31 13.62
CA ASP A 239 15.22 33.61 13.42
C ASP A 239 16.12 32.36 13.36
N ASN A 240 15.84 31.34 14.18
CA ASN A 240 16.58 30.08 14.26
C ASN A 240 15.66 28.85 14.23
N TRP A 241 14.41 29.00 13.80
CA TRP A 241 13.45 27.89 13.73
C TRP A 241 12.51 28.03 12.54
N SER A 242 11.96 26.91 12.09
CA SER A 242 10.91 26.84 11.08
C SER A 242 9.77 25.96 11.56
N ILE A 243 8.55 26.26 11.14
CA ILE A 243 7.37 25.44 11.44
C ILE A 243 6.68 25.04 10.15
N SER A 244 6.35 23.76 10.02
CA SER A 244 5.65 23.20 8.86
C SER A 244 4.66 22.14 9.28
N GLN A 245 3.56 22.01 8.55
CA GLN A 245 2.62 20.91 8.77
C GLN A 245 3.26 19.60 8.30
N ASN A 246 3.08 18.53 9.06
CA ASN A 246 3.56 17.19 8.70
C ASN A 246 2.45 16.35 8.06
N ASP A 247 2.83 15.19 7.53
CA ASP A 247 1.92 14.28 6.81
C ASP A 247 0.80 13.71 7.72
N PHE A 248 0.96 13.82 9.04
CA PHE A 248 -0.04 13.43 10.05
C PHE A 248 -0.95 14.60 10.45
N GLY A 249 -0.92 15.72 9.72
CA GLY A 249 -1.75 16.90 10.02
C GLY A 249 -1.32 17.71 11.25
N GLY A 250 -0.24 17.32 11.94
CA GLY A 250 0.36 18.08 13.05
C GLY A 250 1.45 19.04 12.58
N TRP A 251 2.17 19.64 13.53
CA TRP A 251 3.18 20.68 13.26
C TRP A 251 4.58 20.24 13.67
N ASP A 252 5.53 20.32 12.74
CA ASP A 252 6.95 20.11 13.03
C ASP A 252 7.65 21.45 13.24
N VAL A 253 8.19 21.66 14.45
CA VAL A 253 9.11 22.75 14.76
C VAL A 253 10.53 22.26 14.58
N ARG A 254 11.21 22.75 13.55
CA ARG A 254 12.64 22.47 13.32
C ARG A 254 13.47 23.64 13.79
N VAL A 255 14.41 23.41 14.70
CA VAL A 255 15.32 24.42 15.25
C VAL A 255 16.71 24.25 14.64
N ASP A 256 17.25 25.31 14.05
CA ASP A 256 18.60 25.31 13.49
C ASP A 256 19.68 25.43 14.56
N THR A 257 20.14 24.27 15.03
CA THR A 257 21.19 24.14 16.05
C THR A 257 22.61 24.33 15.54
N SER A 258 22.80 24.72 14.27
CA SER A 258 24.13 24.94 13.70
C SER A 258 24.75 26.27 14.14
N THR A 259 23.90 27.21 14.59
CA THR A 259 24.28 28.56 15.00
C THR A 259 23.91 28.87 16.44
N ASP A 260 22.75 28.41 16.91
CA ASP A 260 22.30 28.54 18.29
C ASP A 260 21.67 27.23 18.78
N THR A 261 22.18 26.69 19.87
CA THR A 261 21.68 25.44 20.46
C THR A 261 20.55 25.69 21.46
N THR A 262 20.10 26.94 21.62
CA THR A 262 19.11 27.31 22.63
C THR A 262 17.91 28.00 21.99
N ILE A 263 16.72 27.73 22.52
CA ILE A 263 15.50 28.44 22.18
C ILE A 263 14.68 28.68 23.45
N GLU A 264 13.97 29.80 23.50
CA GLU A 264 13.00 30.07 24.56
C GLU A 264 11.85 29.04 24.55
N ALA A 265 11.08 29.00 25.65
CA ALA A 265 9.97 28.07 25.83
C ALA A 265 8.96 28.10 24.65
N ILE A 266 8.39 26.93 24.37
CA ILE A 266 7.35 26.74 23.36
C ILE A 266 6.03 26.52 24.09
N SER A 267 5.00 27.25 23.69
CA SER A 267 3.69 27.15 24.34
C SER A 267 2.55 27.21 23.34
N GLY A 268 1.36 26.84 23.78
CA GLY A 268 0.20 26.89 22.91
C GLY A 268 -1.11 26.58 23.61
N GLU A 269 -2.17 26.66 22.83
CA GLU A 269 -3.53 26.29 23.22
C GLU A 269 -4.21 25.55 22.06
N GLY A 270 -5.26 24.79 22.39
CA GLY A 270 -5.98 23.97 21.42
C GLY A 270 -5.45 22.55 21.33
N ASP A 271 -6.04 21.77 20.42
CA ASP A 271 -5.85 20.33 20.35
C ASP A 271 -5.14 19.97 19.04
N GLY A 272 -4.15 19.09 19.10
CA GLY A 272 -3.36 18.79 17.92
C GLY A 272 -2.14 17.96 18.23
N MET A 273 -1.15 18.06 17.35
CA MET A 273 0.13 17.36 17.49
C MET A 273 1.28 18.30 17.15
N ILE A 274 2.36 18.21 17.93
CA ILE A 274 3.59 18.95 17.68
C ILE A 274 4.81 18.04 17.81
N THR A 275 5.74 18.19 16.88
CA THR A 275 7.08 17.57 16.95
C THR A 275 8.12 18.66 17.11
N VAL A 276 9.10 18.48 18.00
CA VAL A 276 10.23 19.41 18.14
C VAL A 276 11.54 18.71 17.75
N CYS A 277 12.21 19.27 16.73
CA CYS A 277 13.33 18.64 16.05
C CYS A 277 14.56 19.58 16.01
N PRO A 278 15.72 19.16 16.54
CA PRO A 278 16.99 19.83 16.27
C PRO A 278 17.44 19.60 14.82
N SER A 279 18.30 20.47 14.27
CA SER A 279 18.82 20.33 12.89
C SER A 279 20.13 19.56 12.78
N THR A 280 21.03 19.69 13.76
CA THR A 280 22.44 19.25 13.63
C THR A 280 23.11 18.84 14.95
N SER A 281 22.64 19.30 16.10
CA SER A 281 23.20 19.00 17.42
C SER A 281 22.13 19.07 18.51
N ALA A 282 22.51 18.81 19.76
CA ALA A 282 21.58 18.84 20.88
C ALA A 282 20.92 20.23 21.04
N LEU A 283 19.60 20.25 21.20
CA LEU A 283 18.82 21.45 21.46
C LEU A 283 18.63 21.62 22.97
N THR A 284 18.62 22.87 23.45
CA THR A 284 18.16 23.26 24.79
C THR A 284 16.95 24.17 24.65
N ILE A 285 15.85 23.85 25.32
CA ILE A 285 14.67 24.71 25.42
C ILE A 285 14.64 25.28 26.84
N GLU A 286 14.69 26.60 26.96
CA GLU A 286 14.67 27.29 28.25
C GLU A 286 13.32 27.09 28.96
N SER A 287 13.29 27.26 30.28
CA SER A 287 12.03 27.24 31.03
C SER A 287 11.31 28.58 30.94
N ASP A 288 10.00 28.58 30.74
CA ASP A 288 9.19 29.78 30.90
C ASP A 288 9.29 30.29 32.36
N PRO A 289 9.65 31.57 32.60
CA PRO A 289 9.82 32.10 33.95
C PRO A 289 8.56 32.12 34.82
N VAL A 290 7.38 32.00 34.21
CA VAL A 290 6.08 32.06 34.90
C VAL A 290 5.57 30.66 35.23
N SER A 291 5.51 29.76 34.24
CA SER A 291 5.00 28.41 34.44
C SER A 291 6.06 27.42 34.92
N GLY A 292 7.34 27.67 34.63
CA GLY A 292 8.44 26.74 34.87
C GLY A 292 8.52 25.60 33.84
N ASN A 293 7.67 25.60 32.82
CA ASN A 293 7.67 24.61 31.75
C ASN A 293 8.47 25.10 30.54
N SER A 294 9.20 24.20 29.90
CA SER A 294 9.82 24.45 28.59
C SER A 294 8.86 24.19 27.43
N LEU A 295 7.92 23.25 27.62
CA LEU A 295 6.82 22.98 26.70
C LEU A 295 5.50 23.09 27.47
N ASP A 296 4.63 24.04 27.11
CA ASP A 296 3.40 24.34 27.87
C ASP A 296 2.18 24.50 26.98
N PHE A 297 1.33 23.48 26.93
CA PHE A 297 0.16 23.44 26.06
C PHE A 297 -1.14 23.30 26.86
N GLU A 298 -1.97 24.33 26.77
CA GLU A 298 -3.31 24.35 27.32
C GLU A 298 -4.29 23.71 26.32
N GLY A 299 -4.33 22.37 26.28
CA GLY A 299 -5.17 21.59 25.37
C GLY A 299 -4.70 20.15 25.19
N GLU A 300 -5.38 19.37 24.36
CA GLU A 300 -5.00 18.00 24.01
C GLU A 300 -3.91 18.00 22.93
N MET A 301 -2.73 18.52 23.27
CA MET A 301 -1.58 18.57 22.36
C MET A 301 -0.69 17.34 22.51
N LEU A 302 -0.70 16.45 21.53
CA LEU A 302 0.21 15.30 21.47
C LEU A 302 1.63 15.80 21.14
N ILE A 303 2.59 15.45 21.99
CA ILE A 303 3.98 15.92 21.84
C ILE A 303 4.87 14.76 21.42
N PHE A 304 5.57 14.92 20.30
CA PHE A 304 6.65 14.02 19.87
C PHE A 304 8.02 14.69 19.99
N THR A 305 9.00 13.93 20.45
CA THR A 305 10.40 14.25 20.18
C THR A 305 10.76 13.79 18.76
N CYS A 306 11.80 14.35 18.15
CA CYS A 306 12.29 13.84 16.87
C CYS A 306 13.04 12.51 17.02
N GLU A 307 12.79 11.56 16.12
CA GLU A 307 13.65 10.40 15.94
C GLU A 307 14.86 10.79 15.06
N ALA A 308 16.10 10.55 15.53
CA ALA A 308 17.28 10.76 14.71
C ALA A 308 17.27 9.82 13.48
N ALA A 309 17.45 10.37 12.29
CA ALA A 309 17.50 9.57 11.06
C ALA A 309 18.70 8.61 11.07
N PRO A 310 18.63 7.44 10.41
CA PRO A 310 19.77 6.53 10.30
C PRO A 310 21.00 7.22 9.68
N GLY A 311 22.06 7.39 10.47
CA GLY A 311 23.32 8.04 10.06
C GLY A 311 23.48 9.51 10.46
N ASP A 312 22.50 10.09 11.16
CA ASP A 312 22.58 11.41 11.79
C ASP A 312 23.16 11.26 13.23
N PRO A 313 24.09 12.11 13.70
CA PRO A 313 24.58 12.04 15.07
C PRO A 313 23.41 12.25 16.05
N GLU A 314 23.37 11.50 17.15
CA GLU A 314 22.31 11.55 18.17
C GLU A 314 21.99 13.01 18.55
N MET A 315 20.81 13.49 18.15
CA MET A 315 20.31 14.83 18.45
C MET A 315 19.37 14.75 19.65
N SER A 316 19.86 15.04 20.86
CA SER A 316 19.04 15.05 22.08
C SER A 316 18.31 16.38 22.25
N THR A 317 17.08 16.33 22.78
CA THR A 317 16.37 17.53 23.26
C THR A 317 16.56 17.65 24.77
N ASN A 318 17.08 18.79 25.21
CA ASN A 318 17.21 19.13 26.63
C ASN A 318 16.21 20.23 26.99
N LEU A 319 15.52 20.08 28.10
CA LEU A 319 14.59 21.06 28.63
C LEU A 319 15.11 21.55 29.98
N GLU A 320 15.18 22.86 30.17
CA GLU A 320 15.51 23.42 31.49
C GLU A 320 14.30 23.35 32.44
N GLY A 321 13.09 23.41 31.89
CA GLY A 321 11.81 23.28 32.58
C GLY A 321 11.03 22.02 32.22
N GLY A 322 9.84 21.89 32.78
CA GLY A 322 8.95 20.74 32.59
C GLY A 322 8.19 20.71 31.27
N ILE A 323 7.29 19.73 31.14
CA ILE A 323 6.32 19.61 30.05
C ILE A 323 4.92 19.59 30.64
N ARG A 324 3.98 20.32 30.05
CA ARG A 324 2.56 20.27 30.40
C ARG A 324 1.67 20.15 29.16
N THR A 325 0.80 19.14 29.16
CA THR A 325 -0.23 18.91 28.12
C THR A 325 -1.38 18.07 28.69
N LYS A 326 -2.58 18.15 28.09
CA LYS A 326 -3.71 17.25 28.44
C LYS A 326 -3.71 15.94 27.64
N SER A 327 -2.75 15.78 26.74
CA SER A 327 -2.58 14.59 25.89
C SER A 327 -1.29 13.82 26.25
N ALA A 328 -0.83 12.95 25.36
CA ALA A 328 0.36 12.14 25.56
C ALA A 328 1.66 12.87 25.18
N VAL A 329 2.76 12.42 25.78
CA VAL A 329 4.14 12.78 25.45
C VAL A 329 4.85 11.51 24.98
N ASP A 330 5.08 11.43 23.68
CA ASP A 330 5.72 10.30 23.00
C ASP A 330 7.19 10.62 22.70
N ILE A 331 8.07 9.96 23.43
CA ILE A 331 9.52 10.08 23.32
C ILE A 331 10.05 9.00 22.37
N THR A 332 10.38 9.44 21.15
CA THR A 332 10.96 8.64 20.05
C THR A 332 12.44 9.00 19.77
N GLY A 333 12.94 10.08 20.37
CA GLY A 333 14.35 10.49 20.49
C GLY A 333 14.77 10.57 21.96
N ASP A 334 15.99 11.00 22.25
CA ASP A 334 16.42 11.18 23.64
C ASP A 334 15.94 12.53 24.19
N LEU A 335 15.37 12.50 25.40
CA LEU A 335 14.83 13.67 26.09
C LEU A 335 15.43 13.78 27.49
N LYS A 336 15.88 14.98 27.84
CA LYS A 336 16.38 15.27 29.18
C LYS A 336 15.69 16.50 29.76
N ILE A 337 15.21 16.40 31.00
CA ILE A 337 14.63 17.51 31.76
C ILE A 337 15.55 17.83 32.93
N GLY A 338 16.03 19.06 33.01
CA GLY A 338 16.98 19.52 34.02
C GLY A 338 18.33 18.80 33.99
N SER A 339 19.13 19.02 35.02
CA SER A 339 20.44 18.40 35.21
C SER A 339 20.82 18.33 36.68
N VAL A 340 21.86 17.56 37.02
CA VAL A 340 22.41 17.48 38.40
C VAL A 340 22.78 18.87 38.95
N SER A 341 23.27 19.78 38.09
CA SER A 341 23.69 21.13 38.49
C SER A 341 22.59 22.18 38.44
N ASN A 342 21.52 21.92 37.68
CA ASN A 342 20.39 22.82 37.49
C ASN A 342 19.12 21.98 37.40
N LEU A 343 18.46 21.78 38.54
CA LEU A 343 17.24 20.99 38.63
C LEU A 343 16.09 21.77 37.99
N SER A 344 15.26 21.10 37.21
CA SER A 344 14.00 21.68 36.74
C SER A 344 13.05 21.84 37.94
N THR A 345 12.33 22.95 38.00
CA THR A 345 11.27 23.17 38.98
C THR A 345 9.99 22.39 38.65
N LYS A 346 9.95 21.72 37.50
CA LYS A 346 8.80 20.97 36.97
C LYS A 346 9.22 19.65 36.32
N GLY A 347 8.36 18.64 36.45
CA GLY A 347 8.48 17.36 35.74
C GLY A 347 7.64 17.33 34.46
N ILE A 348 6.98 16.21 34.19
CA ILE A 348 6.01 16.07 33.10
C ILE A 348 4.60 15.93 33.68
N GLU A 349 3.69 16.80 33.25
CA GLU A 349 2.25 16.81 33.53
C GLU A 349 1.50 16.42 32.25
N ALA A 350 0.98 15.18 32.16
CA ALA A 350 0.43 14.62 30.91
C ALA A 350 -0.67 13.57 31.15
N LEU A 351 -1.37 13.14 30.08
CA LEU A 351 -2.25 11.96 30.09
C LEU A 351 -1.45 10.65 30.05
N GLU A 352 -0.41 10.62 29.23
CA GLU A 352 0.49 9.48 29.06
C GLU A 352 1.91 9.96 28.78
N VAL A 353 2.90 9.24 29.31
CA VAL A 353 4.32 9.43 28.98
C VAL A 353 4.84 8.11 28.47
N LYS A 354 5.30 8.08 27.22
CA LYS A 354 5.73 6.86 26.55
C LYS A 354 7.11 7.02 25.95
N VAL A 355 8.00 6.06 26.21
CA VAL A 355 9.28 5.92 25.49
C VAL A 355 9.20 4.65 24.64
N ALA A 356 9.15 4.81 23.32
CA ALA A 356 8.85 3.71 22.37
C ALA A 356 9.96 3.41 21.35
N GLY A 357 10.97 4.27 21.25
CA GLY A 357 12.06 4.10 20.29
C GLY A 357 13.13 3.11 20.74
N LEU A 358 13.75 2.42 19.77
CA LEU A 358 14.82 1.45 20.02
C LEU A 358 16.01 2.11 20.74
N ASN A 359 16.17 1.78 22.03
CA ASN A 359 17.22 2.32 22.92
C ASN A 359 17.13 3.85 23.14
N ARG A 360 15.91 4.41 23.22
CA ARG A 360 15.72 5.83 23.57
C ARG A 360 15.59 6.02 25.07
N GLU A 361 16.01 7.17 25.57
CA GLU A 361 15.95 7.49 27.00
C GLU A 361 15.28 8.83 27.29
N LEU A 362 14.36 8.82 28.27
CA LEU A 362 13.89 9.99 28.99
C LEU A 362 14.65 10.07 30.32
N THR A 363 15.37 11.16 30.58
CA THR A 363 16.02 11.43 31.87
C THR A 363 15.46 12.68 32.55
N ILE A 364 15.05 12.58 33.81
CA ILE A 364 14.49 13.71 34.58
C ILE A 364 15.33 14.01 35.83
N TYR A 365 15.70 15.28 35.98
CA TYR A 365 16.27 15.90 37.17
C TYR A 365 15.38 17.07 37.61
N THR A 366 14.61 16.87 38.67
CA THR A 366 13.73 17.90 39.24
C THR A 366 13.87 17.99 40.76
N ASP A 367 13.52 19.14 41.33
CA ASP A 367 13.29 19.29 42.77
C ASP A 367 11.80 19.28 43.13
N ASP A 368 10.93 18.85 42.23
CA ASP A 368 9.50 18.66 42.46
C ASP A 368 9.07 17.22 42.10
N THR A 369 7.88 17.06 41.52
CA THR A 369 7.30 15.80 41.08
C THR A 369 7.71 15.53 39.64
N ALA A 370 8.33 14.38 39.38
CA ALA A 370 8.88 14.08 38.06
C ALA A 370 7.83 13.70 37.00
N LEU A 371 6.81 12.93 37.39
CA LEU A 371 5.77 12.43 36.48
C LEU A 371 4.40 12.56 37.14
N SER A 372 3.49 13.34 36.57
CA SER A 372 2.14 13.52 37.14
C SER A 372 1.06 13.58 36.09
N TYR A 373 -0.16 13.21 36.48
CA TYR A 373 -1.33 13.48 35.67
C TYR A 373 -1.56 14.98 35.56
N TRP A 374 -1.98 15.45 34.39
CA TRP A 374 -2.19 16.88 34.16
C TRP A 374 -3.30 17.46 35.06
N ASP A 375 -4.28 16.65 35.46
CA ASP A 375 -5.29 17.01 36.44
C ASP A 375 -4.83 16.63 37.86
N GLY A 376 -4.89 17.59 38.78
CA GLY A 376 -4.55 17.39 40.18
C GLY A 376 -5.58 16.58 40.98
N ASP A 377 -6.80 16.40 40.46
CA ASP A 377 -7.89 15.68 41.13
C ASP A 377 -8.60 14.71 40.14
N PRO A 378 -7.91 13.65 39.68
CA PRO A 378 -8.44 12.73 38.68
C PRO A 378 -9.69 12.00 39.17
N ALA A 379 -10.63 11.74 38.26
CA ALA A 379 -11.78 10.89 38.57
C ALA A 379 -11.33 9.43 38.85
N PRO A 380 -12.13 8.63 39.58
CA PRO A 380 -11.78 7.22 39.82
C PRO A 380 -11.57 6.44 38.51
N GLY A 381 -10.37 5.89 38.35
CA GLY A 381 -9.97 5.14 37.14
C GLY A 381 -9.21 5.98 36.11
N GLU A 382 -9.06 7.28 36.34
CA GLU A 382 -8.19 8.16 35.57
C GLU A 382 -6.84 8.35 36.28
N GLY A 383 -5.85 8.82 35.52
CA GLY A 383 -4.51 9.08 36.00
C GLY A 383 -3.47 8.84 34.93
N LEU A 384 -2.23 9.29 35.21
CA LEU A 384 -1.12 9.19 34.28
C LEU A 384 -0.78 7.73 33.96
N LYS A 385 -0.57 7.43 32.68
CA LYS A 385 0.05 6.18 32.22
C LYS A 385 1.51 6.43 31.87
N VAL A 386 2.40 5.56 32.35
CA VAL A 386 3.83 5.64 32.05
C VAL A 386 4.25 4.34 31.36
N ILE A 387 4.81 4.42 30.15
CA ILE A 387 5.08 3.25 29.31
C ILE A 387 6.52 3.31 28.81
N ALA A 388 7.27 2.23 29.04
CA ALA A 388 8.58 2.03 28.43
C ALA A 388 8.57 0.73 27.60
N GLU A 389 8.82 0.85 26.30
CA GLU A 389 8.82 -0.29 25.38
C GLU A 389 9.99 -0.27 24.39
N ASN A 390 10.27 -1.41 23.76
CA ASN A 390 11.33 -1.54 22.74
C ASN A 390 12.71 -1.07 23.19
N LYS A 391 13.13 -1.44 24.41
CA LYS A 391 14.36 -0.95 25.08
C LYS A 391 14.37 0.55 25.35
N GLY A 392 13.22 1.22 25.27
CA GLY A 392 13.02 2.54 25.80
C GLY A 392 13.23 2.57 27.32
N LYS A 393 13.82 3.65 27.81
CA LYS A 393 14.11 3.82 29.23
C LYS A 393 13.57 5.13 29.76
N ILE A 394 12.87 5.06 30.89
CA ILE A 394 12.44 6.22 31.67
C ILE A 394 13.25 6.23 32.95
N LEU A 395 14.13 7.22 33.09
CA LEU A 395 15.00 7.42 34.24
C LEU A 395 14.61 8.73 34.96
N VAL A 396 13.97 8.61 36.11
CA VAL A 396 13.94 9.73 37.07
C VAL A 396 15.21 9.63 37.89
N ALA A 397 16.22 10.40 37.49
CA ALA A 397 17.53 10.40 38.11
C ALA A 397 17.53 11.11 39.47
N GLN A 398 16.71 12.17 39.61
CA GLN A 398 16.51 12.88 40.85
C GLN A 398 15.12 13.55 40.87
N SER A 399 14.38 13.36 41.97
CA SER A 399 13.14 14.10 42.25
C SER A 399 12.84 14.19 43.75
N ASN A 400 11.93 15.09 44.12
CA ASN A 400 11.28 15.02 45.43
C ASN A 400 10.26 13.88 45.44
N ASN A 401 9.29 13.95 44.53
CA ASN A 401 8.34 12.86 44.31
C ASN A 401 8.60 12.20 42.96
N ALA A 402 8.60 10.87 42.87
CA ALA A 402 8.75 10.20 41.58
C ALA A 402 7.49 10.40 40.73
N THR A 403 6.32 10.10 41.31
CA THR A 403 5.06 10.28 40.60
C THR A 403 3.94 10.85 41.47
N ASP A 404 2.92 11.40 40.82
CA ASP A 404 1.64 11.78 41.42
C ASP A 404 0.46 11.44 40.49
N ASN A 405 -0.71 11.13 41.05
CA ASN A 405 -1.93 10.79 40.30
C ASN A 405 -1.71 9.78 39.15
N THR A 406 -0.88 8.76 39.38
CA THR A 406 -0.46 7.81 38.34
C THR A 406 -1.32 6.55 38.37
N LEU A 407 -1.90 6.18 37.24
CA LEU A 407 -2.71 4.98 37.12
C LEU A 407 -1.84 3.72 37.06
N SER A 408 -0.85 3.72 36.15
CA SER A 408 0.00 2.55 35.93
C SER A 408 1.36 2.91 35.35
N VAL A 409 2.35 2.08 35.68
CA VAL A 409 3.64 2.02 34.97
C VAL A 409 3.72 0.67 34.24
N LEU A 410 4.10 0.67 32.96
CA LEU A 410 4.12 -0.51 32.10
C LEU A 410 5.48 -0.66 31.42
N VAL A 411 6.08 -1.84 31.52
CA VAL A 411 7.25 -2.21 30.71
C VAL A 411 6.93 -3.33 29.73
N GLN A 412 7.47 -3.23 28.51
CA GLN A 412 7.33 -4.25 27.47
C GLN A 412 8.59 -4.32 26.60
N SER A 413 8.83 -5.44 25.94
CA SER A 413 9.83 -5.56 24.85
C SER A 413 11.21 -4.97 25.21
N GLY A 414 11.68 -5.24 26.42
CA GLY A 414 12.98 -4.79 26.93
C GLY A 414 13.00 -3.39 27.53
N GLY A 415 11.85 -2.72 27.68
CA GLY A 415 11.76 -1.39 28.31
C GLY A 415 12.08 -1.39 29.81
N GLU A 416 12.49 -0.22 30.31
CA GLU A 416 12.93 -0.01 31.70
C GLU A 416 12.32 1.28 32.27
N ILE A 417 11.84 1.20 33.51
CA ILE A 417 11.39 2.35 34.30
C ILE A 417 12.17 2.33 35.63
N ASP A 418 13.02 3.34 35.83
CA ASP A 418 13.88 3.54 36.99
C ASP A 418 13.58 4.89 37.64
N LEU A 419 13.07 4.87 38.88
CA LEU A 419 12.57 6.04 39.58
C LEU A 419 13.32 6.26 40.89
N ASN A 420 14.07 7.37 41.00
CA ASN A 420 14.72 7.83 42.22
C ASN A 420 13.96 9.01 42.81
N TYR A 421 13.71 8.97 44.12
CA TYR A 421 12.92 9.98 44.82
C TYR A 421 13.38 10.15 46.27
N THR A 422 13.23 11.36 46.81
CA THR A 422 13.66 11.67 48.19
C THR A 422 12.50 11.75 49.19
N ALA A 423 11.29 12.06 48.73
CA ALA A 423 10.09 12.20 49.56
C ALA A 423 9.09 11.06 49.36
N ALA A 424 8.58 10.84 48.14
CA ALA A 424 7.58 9.82 47.87
C ALA A 424 7.66 9.20 46.47
N LYS A 425 7.29 7.93 46.36
CA LYS A 425 7.17 7.22 45.07
C LYS A 425 5.95 7.69 44.27
N GLY A 426 4.85 8.00 44.96
CA GLY A 426 3.50 8.01 44.39
C GLY A 426 2.82 6.64 44.48
N THR A 427 1.58 6.56 44.00
CA THR A 427 0.80 5.31 43.91
C THR A 427 0.49 5.01 42.46
N PHE A 428 0.69 3.75 42.03
CA PHE A 428 0.37 3.26 40.69
C PHE A 428 0.33 1.73 40.68
N ALA A 429 -0.28 1.15 39.64
CA ALA A 429 -0.17 -0.29 39.34
C ALA A 429 1.07 -0.57 38.47
N PRO A 430 2.09 -1.29 38.97
CA PRO A 430 3.20 -1.75 38.15
C PRO A 430 2.76 -2.92 37.27
N LYS A 431 3.06 -2.86 35.97
CA LYS A 431 2.63 -3.83 34.97
C LYS A 431 3.78 -4.23 34.05
N ALA A 432 3.76 -5.47 33.59
CA ALA A 432 4.67 -5.96 32.57
C ALA A 432 3.87 -6.61 31.44
N ALA A 433 4.36 -6.47 30.22
CA ALA A 433 3.77 -7.09 29.05
C ALA A 433 4.77 -7.94 28.25
N HIS A 434 4.26 -9.02 27.66
CA HIS A 434 5.02 -9.90 26.77
C HIS A 434 4.16 -10.48 25.65
N TRP A 435 4.81 -10.89 24.57
CA TRP A 435 4.15 -11.46 23.40
C TRP A 435 4.09 -12.98 23.50
N ALA A 436 2.87 -13.52 23.54
CA ALA A 436 2.65 -14.95 23.46
C ALA A 436 2.89 -15.45 22.02
N TRP A 437 3.18 -16.75 21.88
CA TRP A 437 3.17 -17.39 20.57
C TRP A 437 1.75 -17.41 20.02
N SER A 438 1.55 -16.85 18.83
CA SER A 438 0.24 -16.74 18.21
C SER A 438 0.27 -17.04 16.72
N ASP A 439 -0.84 -17.59 16.23
CA ASP A 439 -1.18 -17.63 14.82
C ASP A 439 -1.44 -16.20 14.32
N LEU A 440 -0.76 -15.85 13.24
CA LEU A 440 -0.80 -14.55 12.56
C LEU A 440 -1.39 -14.67 11.13
N SER A 441 -1.87 -15.86 10.74
CA SER A 441 -2.40 -16.14 9.40
C SER A 441 -3.77 -15.50 9.12
N GLY A 442 -4.08 -15.33 7.83
CA GLY A 442 -5.39 -14.90 7.33
C GLY A 442 -5.66 -13.39 7.38
N VAL A 443 -6.74 -12.93 6.73
CA VAL A 443 -7.07 -11.49 6.56
C VAL A 443 -7.90 -10.86 7.70
N ASN A 444 -8.37 -11.67 8.66
CA ASN A 444 -9.29 -11.18 9.70
C ASN A 444 -8.54 -10.55 10.88
N GLY A 445 -8.88 -9.29 11.15
CA GLY A 445 -8.27 -8.43 12.16
C GLY A 445 -8.51 -8.89 13.60
N VAL A 446 -7.54 -9.59 14.16
CA VAL A 446 -7.22 -9.41 15.58
C VAL A 446 -5.72 -9.23 15.65
N ASN A 447 -5.25 -7.99 15.54
CA ASN A 447 -3.92 -7.65 16.06
C ASN A 447 -3.91 -8.21 17.48
N LYS A 448 -3.11 -9.25 17.70
CA LYS A 448 -3.04 -9.86 19.02
C LYS A 448 -2.48 -8.80 19.95
N GLU A 449 -3.06 -8.67 21.12
CA GLU A 449 -2.51 -7.79 22.15
C GLU A 449 -1.44 -8.55 22.92
N ALA A 450 -0.45 -7.80 23.43
CA ALA A 450 0.49 -8.35 24.37
C ALA A 450 -0.25 -8.81 25.65
N VAL A 451 0.24 -9.88 26.27
CA VAL A 451 -0.26 -10.34 27.56
C VAL A 451 0.24 -9.38 28.62
N VAL A 452 -0.67 -8.64 29.26
CA VAL A 452 -0.37 -7.71 30.35
C VAL A 452 -0.67 -8.34 31.70
N VAL A 453 0.30 -8.29 32.62
CA VAL A 453 0.14 -8.76 34.01
C VAL A 453 0.53 -7.68 35.01
N ASP A 454 -0.01 -7.77 36.23
CA ASP A 454 0.48 -6.97 37.35
C ASP A 454 1.83 -7.50 37.83
N ALA A 455 2.79 -6.61 38.01
CA ALA A 455 4.14 -6.93 38.45
C ALA A 455 4.24 -6.86 39.98
N VAL A 456 5.03 -7.77 40.56
CA VAL A 456 5.37 -7.75 42.00
C VAL A 456 6.88 -7.80 42.18
N VAL A 457 7.39 -7.32 43.32
CA VAL A 457 8.83 -7.33 43.62
C VAL A 457 9.42 -8.74 43.47
N GLY A 458 10.47 -8.86 42.67
CA GLY A 458 11.12 -10.13 42.33
C GLY A 458 11.37 -10.29 40.83
N THR A 459 11.62 -11.52 40.41
CA THR A 459 11.81 -11.89 39.00
C THR A 459 10.71 -12.86 38.60
N ASP A 460 10.04 -12.57 37.49
CA ASP A 460 9.08 -13.46 36.85
C ASP A 460 9.59 -13.83 35.45
N VAL A 461 10.02 -15.08 35.30
CA VAL A 461 10.61 -15.59 34.06
C VAL A 461 9.57 -15.88 32.98
N ASP A 462 8.31 -16.12 33.38
CA ASP A 462 7.22 -16.48 32.47
C ASP A 462 6.60 -15.21 31.90
N ASN A 463 6.37 -14.21 32.76
CA ASN A 463 5.83 -12.90 32.37
C ASN A 463 6.90 -11.87 31.99
N LYS A 464 8.17 -12.29 31.94
CA LYS A 464 9.30 -11.53 31.40
C LYS A 464 9.54 -10.19 32.07
N TYR A 465 9.70 -10.16 33.40
CA TYR A 465 10.10 -8.94 34.10
C TYR A 465 10.94 -9.18 35.36
N VAL A 466 11.64 -8.12 35.77
CA VAL A 466 12.29 -7.98 37.08
C VAL A 466 11.82 -6.68 37.70
N MET A 467 11.41 -6.73 38.97
CA MET A 467 10.99 -5.56 39.74
C MET A 467 11.74 -5.50 41.07
N SER A 468 12.22 -4.31 41.43
CA SER A 468 12.80 -4.02 42.74
C SER A 468 12.26 -2.71 43.30
N GLU A 469 12.15 -2.64 44.63
CA GLU A 469 11.62 -1.45 45.31
C GLU A 469 12.30 -1.28 46.68
N SER A 470 12.57 -0.02 47.03
CA SER A 470 13.11 0.40 48.31
C SER A 470 12.44 1.71 48.78
N LEU A 471 12.92 2.29 49.88
CA LEU A 471 12.35 3.52 50.44
C LEU A 471 12.52 4.76 49.55
N SER A 472 13.49 4.75 48.62
CA SER A 472 13.85 5.91 47.79
C SER A 472 14.08 5.56 46.32
N HIS A 473 13.74 4.33 45.92
CA HIS A 473 14.03 3.82 44.58
C HIS A 473 13.03 2.74 44.19
N PHE A 474 12.54 2.84 42.95
CA PHE A 474 11.70 1.83 42.30
C PHE A 474 12.30 1.53 40.93
N ASN A 475 12.40 0.24 40.58
CA ASN A 475 12.86 -0.17 39.26
C ASN A 475 12.00 -1.34 38.75
N LEU A 476 11.57 -1.23 37.50
CA LEU A 476 10.82 -2.25 36.78
C LEU A 476 11.41 -2.40 35.38
N ASN A 477 11.83 -3.62 35.05
CA ASN A 477 12.53 -3.95 33.82
C ASN A 477 11.83 -5.09 33.10
N SER A 478 11.52 -4.92 31.81
CA SER A 478 11.11 -6.02 30.95
C SER A 478 12.33 -6.86 30.60
N THR A 479 12.20 -8.18 30.71
CA THR A 479 13.20 -9.14 30.21
C THR A 479 12.78 -9.78 28.88
N ALA A 480 11.67 -9.30 28.28
CA ALA A 480 11.31 -9.63 26.91
C ALA A 480 12.29 -8.96 25.94
N ASN A 481 12.46 -9.52 24.75
CA ASN A 481 13.34 -8.89 23.76
C ASN A 481 12.63 -7.71 23.07
N ALA A 482 13.42 -6.82 22.46
CA ALA A 482 12.90 -5.76 21.61
C ALA A 482 12.09 -6.31 20.44
N MET A 483 11.17 -5.52 19.89
CA MET A 483 10.48 -5.88 18.66
C MET A 483 11.33 -5.49 17.44
N GLY A 484 11.39 -6.36 16.45
CA GLY A 484 11.91 -6.09 15.11
C GLY A 484 10.75 -5.98 14.13
N ARG A 485 10.91 -5.11 13.12
CA ARG A 485 9.91 -4.92 12.07
C ARG A 485 10.21 -5.81 10.88
N ILE A 486 9.18 -6.47 10.38
CA ILE A 486 9.17 -7.11 9.05
C ILE A 486 8.21 -6.28 8.21
N GLY A 487 8.76 -5.45 7.32
CA GLY A 487 7.96 -4.56 6.47
C GLY A 487 8.07 -4.95 4.99
N TYR A 488 7.20 -4.35 4.17
CA TYR A 488 7.29 -4.40 2.70
C TYR A 488 7.11 -5.80 2.07
N PHE A 489 6.18 -6.60 2.59
CA PHE A 489 5.64 -7.71 1.80
C PHE A 489 4.78 -7.17 0.66
N LEU A 490 5.40 -6.72 -0.44
CA LEU A 490 4.66 -6.50 -1.67
C LEU A 490 4.51 -7.85 -2.36
N VAL A 491 3.35 -8.48 -2.17
CA VAL A 491 2.89 -9.51 -3.11
C VAL A 491 2.47 -8.75 -4.37
N GLY A 492 3.32 -8.74 -5.39
CA GLY A 492 2.94 -8.26 -6.71
C GLY A 492 1.93 -9.23 -7.31
N LYS A 493 0.64 -8.99 -7.11
CA LYS A 493 -0.43 -9.79 -7.70
C LYS A 493 -1.09 -9.03 -8.85
N ASP A 494 -0.32 -8.79 -9.90
CA ASP A 494 -0.87 -8.45 -11.22
C ASP A 494 -0.07 -9.13 -12.34
N SER A 495 -0.63 -9.14 -13.54
CA SER A 495 -0.07 -9.81 -14.72
C SER A 495 1.17 -9.13 -15.31
N THR A 496 1.71 -8.08 -14.66
CA THR A 496 2.88 -7.32 -15.13
C THR A 496 4.04 -7.25 -14.12
N GLY A 497 3.79 -7.50 -12.83
CA GLY A 497 4.78 -8.00 -11.88
C GLY A 497 5.93 -7.06 -11.49
N ILE A 498 5.78 -5.73 -11.59
CA ILE A 498 6.82 -4.78 -11.16
C ILE A 498 6.23 -3.55 -10.46
N SER A 499 6.46 -3.43 -9.15
CA SER A 499 6.37 -2.13 -8.47
C SER A 499 7.49 -1.19 -8.94
N PRO A 500 7.19 0.05 -9.39
CA PRO A 500 8.22 0.98 -9.87
C PRO A 500 9.10 1.56 -8.75
N ARG A 501 8.73 1.36 -7.48
CA ARG A 501 9.47 1.88 -6.31
C ARG A 501 10.44 0.88 -5.69
N ILE A 502 10.31 -0.42 -5.98
CA ILE A 502 11.22 -1.47 -5.48
C ILE A 502 11.93 -2.10 -6.68
N PRO A 503 13.27 -2.23 -6.69
CA PRO A 503 13.96 -2.94 -7.76
C PRO A 503 13.36 -4.34 -7.99
N ALA A 504 13.15 -4.74 -9.24
CA ALA A 504 12.44 -5.96 -9.59
C ALA A 504 13.06 -7.23 -8.98
N GLU A 505 14.37 -7.19 -8.72
CA GLU A 505 15.13 -8.26 -8.05
C GLU A 505 14.75 -8.49 -6.57
N ASN A 506 14.08 -7.53 -5.93
CA ASN A 506 13.68 -7.60 -4.52
C ASN A 506 12.18 -7.91 -4.34
N GLN A 507 11.45 -8.17 -5.44
CA GLN A 507 10.03 -8.49 -5.41
C GLN A 507 9.81 -10.01 -5.45
N ILE A 508 8.82 -10.49 -4.71
CA ILE A 508 8.41 -11.91 -4.76
C ILE A 508 7.66 -12.12 -6.08
N GLN A 509 8.22 -12.94 -6.98
CA GLN A 509 7.63 -13.26 -8.28
C GLN A 509 7.32 -14.76 -8.38
N ASN A 510 6.21 -15.11 -9.03
CA ASN A 510 5.79 -16.50 -9.29
C ASN A 510 5.60 -17.32 -8.00
N GLY A 511 5.15 -16.66 -6.93
CA GLY A 511 4.90 -17.28 -5.65
C GLY A 511 4.37 -16.28 -4.62
N PHE A 512 4.09 -16.81 -3.44
CA PHE A 512 3.44 -16.11 -2.33
C PHE A 512 4.15 -16.43 -1.02
N ILE A 513 4.29 -15.42 -0.15
CA ILE A 513 4.84 -15.56 1.21
C ILE A 513 3.84 -15.00 2.22
N GLU A 514 3.61 -15.74 3.31
CA GLU A 514 2.78 -15.33 4.44
C GLU A 514 3.48 -15.66 5.76
N ILE A 515 3.39 -14.77 6.76
CA ILE A 515 3.77 -15.12 8.14
C ILE A 515 2.61 -15.85 8.79
N LEU A 516 2.84 -17.09 9.22
CA LEU A 516 1.82 -17.93 9.84
C LEU A 516 1.79 -17.78 11.35
N ALA A 517 2.94 -17.70 12.01
CA ALA A 517 2.99 -17.65 13.47
C ALA A 517 4.30 -17.05 13.97
N ALA A 518 4.22 -16.30 15.07
CA ALA A 518 5.36 -15.72 15.76
C ALA A 518 4.97 -15.22 17.15
N ARG A 519 5.94 -14.70 17.90
CA ARG A 519 5.69 -13.87 19.08
C ARG A 519 5.66 -12.41 18.66
N GLY A 520 4.46 -11.87 18.49
CA GLY A 520 4.31 -10.49 18.04
C GLY A 520 2.94 -10.20 17.50
N THR A 521 2.84 -9.14 16.71
CA THR A 521 1.61 -8.74 16.06
C THR A 521 1.84 -8.40 14.60
N ARG A 522 0.79 -8.60 13.82
CA ARG A 522 0.63 -7.94 12.53
C ARG A 522 0.31 -6.46 12.74
N ILE A 523 0.73 -5.63 11.80
CA ILE A 523 0.48 -4.21 11.71
C ILE A 523 -0.19 -4.01 10.35
N GLY A 524 -1.49 -3.73 10.38
CA GLY A 524 -2.33 -3.40 9.24
C GLY A 524 -3.62 -2.77 9.76
N PRO A 525 -4.41 -2.09 8.90
CA PRO A 525 -5.67 -1.51 9.33
C PRO A 525 -6.53 -2.51 10.11
N MET A 526 -7.17 -2.02 11.18
CA MET A 526 -7.95 -2.82 12.13
C MET A 526 -9.23 -3.43 11.53
N GLU A 527 -9.53 -3.14 10.27
CA GLU A 527 -10.74 -3.56 9.54
C GLU A 527 -10.47 -4.81 8.68
N PRO A 528 -11.43 -5.75 8.56
CA PRO A 528 -11.35 -6.86 7.61
C PRO A 528 -11.22 -6.33 6.19
N GLY A 529 -10.13 -6.67 5.50
CA GLY A 529 -9.84 -6.15 4.16
C GLY A 529 -9.08 -4.83 4.16
N GLY A 530 -8.38 -4.48 5.24
CA GLY A 530 -7.42 -3.40 5.27
C GLY A 530 -5.98 -3.91 5.17
N GLY A 531 -5.48 -4.13 3.95
CA GLY A 531 -4.03 -4.15 3.73
C GLY A 531 -3.48 -2.71 3.70
N ILE A 532 -2.15 -2.54 3.77
CA ILE A 532 -1.55 -1.29 3.30
C ILE A 532 -1.72 -1.28 1.78
N TYR A 533 -2.73 -0.55 1.29
CA TYR A 533 -3.00 -0.42 -0.13
C TYR A 533 -2.09 0.66 -0.71
N TRP A 534 -1.21 0.25 -1.61
CA TRP A 534 -0.57 1.16 -2.54
C TRP A 534 -1.32 1.06 -3.87
N GLU A 535 -1.91 2.16 -4.32
CA GLU A 535 -2.43 2.26 -5.68
C GLU A 535 -1.40 3.01 -6.52
N ASP A 536 -0.87 2.35 -7.54
CA ASP A 536 -0.26 3.06 -8.66
C ASP A 536 -1.40 3.49 -9.60
N ALA A 537 -1.85 4.73 -9.45
CA ALA A 537 -2.98 5.29 -10.19
C ALA A 537 -2.76 5.26 -11.71
N ASP A 538 -1.52 5.22 -12.18
CA ASP A 538 -1.18 5.16 -13.60
C ASP A 538 -1.20 3.72 -14.16
N ALA A 539 -1.04 2.71 -13.31
CA ALA A 539 -1.00 1.30 -13.69
C ALA A 539 -2.29 0.52 -13.36
N GLY A 540 -3.16 1.05 -12.50
CA GLY A 540 -4.37 0.37 -12.05
C GLY A 540 -4.10 -0.86 -11.17
N ILE A 541 -2.95 -0.88 -10.50
CA ILE A 541 -2.46 -2.02 -9.69
C ILE A 541 -2.70 -1.74 -8.20
N LYS A 542 -3.23 -2.73 -7.48
CA LYS A 542 -3.38 -2.74 -6.03
C LYS A 542 -2.35 -3.66 -5.40
N TYR A 543 -1.53 -3.15 -4.49
CA TYR A 543 -0.64 -3.97 -3.66
C TYR A 543 -1.30 -4.22 -2.30
N GLU A 544 -1.35 -5.48 -1.86
CA GLU A 544 -1.72 -5.86 -0.50
C GLU A 544 -0.46 -6.29 0.26
N GLY A 545 -0.12 -5.55 1.32
CA GLY A 545 0.98 -5.86 2.22
C GLY A 545 0.58 -5.65 3.68
N TYR A 546 1.20 -6.41 4.56
CA TYR A 546 1.09 -6.25 6.01
C TYR A 546 2.49 -6.04 6.58
N ASP A 547 2.61 -5.14 7.55
CA ASP A 547 3.81 -5.05 8.35
C ASP A 547 3.66 -5.97 9.58
N TYR A 548 4.76 -6.36 10.21
CA TYR A 548 4.74 -7.17 11.42
C TYR A 548 5.76 -6.63 12.40
N ASN A 549 5.40 -6.61 13.69
CA ASN A 549 6.31 -6.39 14.80
C ASN A 549 6.49 -7.72 15.52
N ILE A 550 7.68 -8.29 15.46
CA ILE A 550 8.01 -9.60 16.01
C ILE A 550 9.13 -9.50 17.04
N GLU A 551 9.04 -10.24 18.15
CA GLU A 551 10.06 -10.29 19.19
C GLU A 551 11.40 -10.80 18.62
N VAL A 552 12.46 -9.99 18.74
CA VAL A 552 13.80 -10.37 18.30
C VAL A 552 14.27 -11.62 19.03
N GLY A 553 14.89 -12.55 18.30
CA GLY A 553 15.38 -13.82 18.83
C GLY A 553 14.29 -14.88 19.02
N SER A 554 13.02 -14.60 18.72
CA SER A 554 11.97 -15.63 18.69
C SER A 554 11.95 -16.35 17.34
N GLU A 555 11.43 -17.58 17.32
CA GLU A 555 11.11 -18.26 16.07
C GLU A 555 9.97 -17.54 15.34
N VAL A 556 9.94 -17.69 14.02
CA VAL A 556 8.90 -17.22 13.11
C VAL A 556 8.62 -18.34 12.12
N THR A 557 7.34 -18.66 11.93
CA THR A 557 6.87 -19.60 10.92
C THR A 557 6.29 -18.84 9.74
N ILE A 558 6.74 -19.18 8.54
CA ILE A 558 6.23 -18.61 7.29
C ILE A 558 5.77 -19.72 6.35
N LYS A 559 4.84 -19.37 5.47
CA LYS A 559 4.41 -20.19 4.34
C LYS A 559 4.99 -19.60 3.07
N MET A 560 5.60 -20.41 2.23
CA MET A 560 6.05 -20.00 0.90
C MET A 560 5.47 -20.93 -0.17
N LEU A 561 4.48 -20.44 -0.91
CA LEU A 561 3.81 -21.20 -1.97
C LEU A 561 4.30 -20.74 -3.34
N PRO A 562 4.92 -21.62 -4.15
CA PRO A 562 5.18 -21.32 -5.54
C PRO A 562 3.90 -21.36 -6.37
N ASP A 563 3.79 -20.48 -7.37
CA ASP A 563 2.76 -20.61 -8.40
C ASP A 563 2.95 -21.90 -9.22
N TYR A 564 1.90 -22.38 -9.87
CA TYR A 564 2.00 -23.57 -10.72
C TYR A 564 3.07 -23.40 -11.81
N GLY A 565 3.91 -24.42 -11.98
CA GLY A 565 5.05 -24.47 -12.89
C GLY A 565 6.35 -23.91 -12.32
N TYR A 566 6.36 -23.47 -11.06
CA TYR A 566 7.54 -22.88 -10.41
C TYR A 566 7.92 -23.62 -9.13
N GLN A 567 9.19 -23.54 -8.74
CA GLN A 567 9.70 -24.12 -7.50
C GLN A 567 10.55 -23.10 -6.75
N PHE A 568 10.53 -23.17 -5.42
CA PHE A 568 11.42 -22.40 -4.58
C PHE A 568 12.85 -22.95 -4.71
N VAL A 569 13.76 -22.17 -5.30
CA VAL A 569 15.16 -22.59 -5.52
C VAL A 569 16.08 -22.00 -4.47
N SER A 570 15.88 -20.72 -4.15
CA SER A 570 16.72 -20.03 -3.19
C SER A 570 15.97 -18.85 -2.61
N GLY A 571 16.20 -18.60 -1.33
CA GLY A 571 15.69 -17.44 -0.64
C GLY A 571 16.48 -17.28 0.64
N ALA A 572 16.57 -16.05 1.12
CA ALA A 572 17.33 -15.76 2.30
C ALA A 572 16.62 -14.69 3.11
N ILE A 573 16.73 -14.84 4.42
CA ILE A 573 16.34 -13.82 5.38
C ILE A 573 17.63 -13.17 5.85
N ASN A 574 17.85 -11.91 5.44
CA ASN A 574 19.10 -11.20 5.67
C ASN A 574 20.36 -12.04 5.29
N GLY A 575 20.28 -12.85 4.23
CA GLY A 575 21.37 -13.71 3.77
C GLY A 575 21.45 -15.10 4.43
N VAL A 576 20.58 -15.43 5.40
CA VAL A 576 20.50 -16.77 6.00
C VAL A 576 19.54 -17.67 5.21
N PRO A 577 19.97 -18.88 4.76
CA PRO A 577 19.11 -19.81 4.04
C PRO A 577 17.95 -20.32 4.89
N LEU A 578 16.80 -20.51 4.25
CA LEU A 578 15.61 -21.10 4.85
C LEU A 578 15.61 -22.63 4.70
N SER A 579 15.17 -23.35 5.75
CA SER A 579 14.90 -24.80 5.70
C SER A 579 13.41 -25.08 5.81
N GLY A 580 12.89 -25.93 4.94
CA GLY A 580 11.49 -26.35 4.98
C GLY A 580 11.19 -27.30 6.14
N ASP A 581 9.99 -27.20 6.68
CA ASP A 581 9.45 -28.14 7.65
C ASP A 581 9.28 -29.54 7.05
N ALA A 582 9.54 -30.60 7.83
CA ALA A 582 9.46 -31.96 7.32
C ALA A 582 8.01 -32.37 6.97
N ASP A 583 7.04 -31.91 7.76
CA ASP A 583 5.68 -32.44 7.82
C ASP A 583 4.61 -31.39 7.43
N ILE A 584 4.92 -30.10 7.56
CA ILE A 584 3.99 -29.01 7.23
C ILE A 584 4.29 -28.47 5.83
N LYS A 585 3.35 -28.68 4.90
CA LYS A 585 3.47 -28.27 3.49
C LYS A 585 3.86 -26.80 3.35
N ALA A 586 4.93 -26.54 2.59
CA ALA A 586 5.39 -25.20 2.25
C ALA A 586 5.69 -24.30 3.46
N SER A 587 5.90 -24.89 4.64
CA SER A 587 6.22 -24.18 5.88
C SER A 587 7.73 -24.09 6.05
N TYR A 588 8.19 -22.95 6.53
CA TYR A 588 9.59 -22.66 6.80
C TYR A 588 9.69 -21.89 8.12
N THR A 589 10.79 -22.08 8.84
CA THR A 589 11.04 -21.39 10.11
C THR A 589 12.34 -20.64 10.09
N PHE A 590 12.39 -19.51 10.79
CA PHE A 590 13.62 -18.77 11.05
C PHE A 590 13.56 -18.11 12.43
N VAL A 591 14.70 -17.61 12.91
CA VAL A 591 14.78 -16.82 14.16
C VAL A 591 14.85 -15.34 13.80
N MET A 592 13.96 -14.53 14.38
CA MET A 592 13.88 -13.09 14.12
C MET A 592 15.23 -12.41 14.45
N PRO A 593 15.93 -11.82 13.46
CA PRO A 593 17.20 -11.14 13.72
C PRO A 593 16.98 -9.81 14.44
N ALA A 594 18.07 -9.20 14.92
CA ALA A 594 18.03 -7.82 15.41
C ALA A 594 17.91 -6.85 14.23
N GLY A 595 16.99 -5.87 14.34
CA GLY A 595 16.75 -4.85 13.31
C GLY A 595 15.61 -5.20 12.35
N GLY A 596 15.39 -4.34 11.36
CA GLY A 596 14.48 -4.61 10.24
C GLY A 596 15.02 -5.73 9.35
N MET A 597 14.13 -6.47 8.70
CA MET A 597 14.52 -7.53 7.77
C MET A 597 13.77 -7.47 6.45
N ASP A 598 14.50 -7.79 5.39
CA ASP A 598 13.97 -7.99 4.05
C ASP A 598 13.88 -9.50 3.77
N ILE A 599 12.73 -9.96 3.31
CA ILE A 599 12.55 -11.34 2.86
C ILE A 599 12.72 -11.38 1.35
N THR A 600 13.66 -12.20 0.90
CA THR A 600 13.85 -12.48 -0.53
C THR A 600 13.56 -13.94 -0.80
N ALA A 601 12.77 -14.20 -1.85
CA ALA A 601 12.52 -15.53 -2.35
C ALA A 601 12.57 -15.54 -3.88
N LYS A 602 13.24 -16.55 -4.43
CA LYS A 602 13.35 -16.77 -5.86
C LYS A 602 12.66 -18.08 -6.22
N PHE A 603 11.68 -17.95 -7.10
CA PHE A 603 10.96 -19.05 -7.69
C PHE A 603 11.39 -19.19 -9.16
N GLU A 604 11.77 -20.39 -9.57
CA GLU A 604 12.18 -20.68 -10.96
C GLU A 604 11.26 -21.69 -11.62
N LYS A 605 11.06 -21.52 -12.92
CA LYS A 605 10.22 -22.41 -13.71
C LYS A 605 10.83 -23.81 -13.73
N THR A 606 10.00 -24.80 -13.43
CA THR A 606 10.37 -26.22 -13.41
C THR A 606 9.32 -27.00 -14.19
N ASP A 607 9.75 -28.03 -14.92
CA ASP A 607 8.83 -28.88 -15.70
C ASP A 607 8.05 -29.83 -14.78
N ASP A 608 6.83 -30.17 -15.19
CA ASP A 608 6.04 -31.20 -14.52
C ASP A 608 6.67 -32.60 -14.69
N ILE A 609 6.35 -33.48 -13.74
CA ILE A 609 6.86 -34.84 -13.69
C ILE A 609 5.83 -35.77 -14.32
N VAL A 610 6.23 -36.51 -15.36
CA VAL A 610 5.38 -37.54 -15.98
C VAL A 610 6.07 -38.89 -15.91
N ALA A 611 5.47 -39.83 -15.18
CA ALA A 611 5.96 -41.18 -15.01
C ALA A 611 5.05 -42.21 -15.70
N VAL A 612 5.47 -42.70 -16.86
CA VAL A 612 4.77 -43.75 -17.60
C VAL A 612 5.36 -45.11 -17.24
N ASN A 613 4.58 -45.90 -16.51
CA ASN A 613 4.92 -47.24 -16.02
C ASN A 613 4.01 -48.31 -16.65
N ASP A 614 3.68 -48.14 -17.93
CA ASP A 614 2.91 -49.11 -18.71
C ASP A 614 3.48 -49.21 -20.14
N PRO A 615 3.82 -50.41 -20.65
CA PRO A 615 4.44 -50.57 -21.96
C PRO A 615 3.52 -50.24 -23.13
N THR A 616 2.20 -50.22 -22.93
CA THR A 616 1.26 -49.91 -24.00
C THR A 616 1.16 -48.41 -24.27
N ILE A 617 1.77 -47.59 -23.40
CA ILE A 617 1.86 -46.14 -23.48
C ILE A 617 3.33 -45.76 -23.72
N LYS A 618 3.63 -45.04 -24.80
CA LYS A 618 5.01 -44.62 -25.14
C LYS A 618 5.45 -43.40 -24.36
N SER A 619 4.59 -42.40 -24.28
CA SER A 619 4.85 -41.13 -23.63
C SER A 619 3.52 -40.48 -23.23
N ALA A 620 3.58 -39.51 -22.33
CA ALA A 620 2.42 -38.70 -21.98
C ALA A 620 2.84 -37.26 -21.69
N THR A 621 1.91 -36.32 -21.90
CA THR A 621 2.04 -34.93 -21.49
C THR A 621 0.74 -34.49 -20.81
N LEU A 622 0.84 -33.44 -20.01
CA LEU A 622 -0.29 -32.82 -19.36
C LEU A 622 -0.26 -31.31 -19.59
N ALA A 623 -1.43 -30.68 -19.48
CA ALA A 623 -1.57 -29.24 -19.40
C ALA A 623 -2.55 -28.90 -18.29
N MET A 624 -2.01 -28.47 -17.14
CA MET A 624 -2.78 -28.14 -15.95
C MET A 624 -3.54 -26.82 -16.13
N PRO A 625 -4.75 -26.69 -15.57
CA PRO A 625 -5.41 -25.40 -15.47
C PRO A 625 -4.61 -24.42 -14.61
N ALA A 626 -4.67 -23.13 -14.94
CA ALA A 626 -3.99 -22.10 -14.19
C ALA A 626 -4.50 -22.07 -12.72
N ASN A 627 -3.59 -21.93 -11.76
CA ASN A 627 -3.89 -21.86 -10.32
C ASN A 627 -4.62 -23.09 -9.73
N ALA A 628 -4.67 -24.23 -10.45
CA ALA A 628 -5.30 -25.44 -9.95
C ALA A 628 -4.54 -26.08 -8.77
N ILE A 629 -3.21 -25.95 -8.79
CA ILE A 629 -2.28 -26.42 -7.78
C ILE A 629 -1.15 -25.38 -7.59
N ASN A 630 -0.30 -25.60 -6.59
CA ASN A 630 0.95 -24.87 -6.39
C ASN A 630 2.13 -25.76 -6.80
N GLY A 631 3.28 -25.18 -7.15
CA GLY A 631 4.45 -25.98 -7.48
C GLY A 631 4.30 -26.72 -8.81
N ASN A 632 4.52 -28.02 -8.84
CA ASN A 632 4.43 -28.83 -10.07
C ASN A 632 3.49 -30.01 -9.93
N ALA A 633 3.02 -30.50 -11.08
CA ALA A 633 2.27 -31.74 -11.18
C ALA A 633 3.21 -32.94 -11.27
N GLU A 634 2.85 -34.03 -10.62
CA GLU A 634 3.39 -35.37 -10.88
C GLU A 634 2.27 -36.29 -11.35
N LEU A 635 2.22 -36.57 -12.65
CA LEU A 635 1.29 -37.52 -13.26
C LEU A 635 1.96 -38.89 -13.40
N THR A 636 1.38 -39.90 -12.77
CA THR A 636 1.80 -41.30 -12.93
C THR A 636 0.73 -42.08 -13.70
N ILE A 637 1.15 -42.78 -14.75
CA ILE A 637 0.31 -43.68 -15.54
C ILE A 637 0.85 -45.09 -15.37
N LYS A 638 0.04 -46.04 -14.91
CA LYS A 638 0.42 -47.45 -14.78
C LYS A 638 -0.75 -48.36 -15.13
N ASN A 639 -0.50 -49.66 -15.23
CA ASN A 639 -1.58 -50.64 -15.39
C ASN A 639 -2.53 -50.64 -14.17
N ALA A 640 -3.82 -50.47 -14.37
CA ALA A 640 -4.82 -50.68 -13.31
C ALA A 640 -5.08 -52.19 -13.13
N SER A 641 -4.53 -52.80 -12.08
CA SER A 641 -4.71 -54.23 -11.79
C SER A 641 -6.10 -54.58 -11.29
N ASP A 642 -6.75 -53.65 -10.60
CA ASP A 642 -8.00 -53.86 -9.87
C ASP A 642 -9.18 -53.09 -10.50
N ALA A 643 -9.03 -52.72 -11.78
CA ALA A 643 -10.04 -51.98 -12.53
C ALA A 643 -11.39 -52.71 -12.62
N ASN A 644 -12.48 -51.94 -12.65
CA ASN A 644 -13.84 -52.41 -12.87
C ASN A 644 -14.07 -52.87 -14.32
N THR A 645 -13.50 -54.02 -14.69
CA THR A 645 -13.47 -54.46 -16.09
C THR A 645 -14.86 -54.65 -16.69
N ASP A 646 -15.82 -55.11 -15.89
CA ASP A 646 -17.20 -55.38 -16.36
C ASP A 646 -17.98 -54.08 -16.55
N GLY A 647 -17.80 -53.12 -15.63
CA GLY A 647 -18.36 -51.77 -15.77
C GLY A 647 -17.83 -51.09 -17.04
N PHE A 648 -16.52 -51.09 -17.25
CA PHE A 648 -15.91 -50.48 -18.43
C PHE A 648 -16.38 -51.12 -19.74
N LYS A 649 -16.46 -52.46 -19.80
CA LYS A 649 -16.99 -53.17 -20.98
C LYS A 649 -18.45 -52.79 -21.25
N THR A 650 -19.25 -52.65 -20.20
CA THR A 650 -20.65 -52.23 -20.32
C THR A 650 -20.75 -50.80 -20.86
N ALA A 651 -19.93 -49.87 -20.35
CA ALA A 651 -19.91 -48.47 -20.76
C ALA A 651 -19.32 -48.25 -22.17
N ALA A 652 -18.38 -49.10 -22.60
CA ALA A 652 -17.79 -49.07 -23.94
C ALA A 652 -18.82 -49.41 -25.04
N GLY A 653 -19.89 -50.15 -24.70
CA GLY A 653 -20.94 -50.52 -25.63
C GLY A 653 -20.43 -51.45 -26.74
N SER A 654 -20.41 -50.96 -27.98
CA SER A 654 -19.90 -51.72 -29.14
C SER A 654 -18.39 -51.58 -29.35
N LEU A 655 -17.69 -50.73 -28.59
CA LEU A 655 -16.24 -50.55 -28.67
C LEU A 655 -15.52 -51.66 -27.89
N ASN A 656 -14.34 -52.04 -28.35
CA ASN A 656 -13.47 -53.00 -27.67
C ASN A 656 -12.58 -52.25 -26.66
N VAL A 657 -12.68 -52.61 -25.38
CA VAL A 657 -11.76 -52.11 -24.35
C VAL A 657 -10.41 -52.80 -24.51
N ALA A 658 -9.38 -52.03 -24.82
CA ALA A 658 -8.04 -52.54 -25.09
C ALA A 658 -7.12 -52.50 -23.87
N LYS A 659 -7.28 -51.49 -23.00
CA LYS A 659 -6.38 -51.27 -21.88
C LYS A 659 -7.07 -50.62 -20.68
N TYR A 660 -6.62 -51.00 -19.49
CA TYR A 660 -6.99 -50.37 -18.21
C TYR A 660 -5.75 -49.68 -17.61
N LEU A 661 -5.90 -48.42 -17.19
CA LEU A 661 -4.82 -47.58 -16.68
C LEU A 661 -5.24 -46.95 -15.35
N ASP A 662 -4.31 -46.86 -14.40
CA ASP A 662 -4.44 -46.02 -13.20
C ASP A 662 -3.67 -44.73 -13.48
N LEU A 663 -4.38 -43.61 -13.44
CA LEU A 663 -3.83 -42.28 -13.51
C LEU A 663 -3.88 -41.66 -12.11
N SER A 664 -2.70 -41.41 -11.55
CA SER A 664 -2.55 -40.74 -10.25
C SER A 664 -1.88 -39.38 -10.43
N LEU A 665 -2.37 -38.35 -9.71
CA LEU A 665 -1.82 -37.00 -9.72
C LEU A 665 -1.36 -36.58 -8.31
N ASN A 666 -0.15 -36.03 -8.20
CA ASN A 666 0.30 -35.32 -6.99
C ASN A 666 0.64 -33.86 -7.30
N GLU A 667 0.32 -32.97 -6.37
CA GLU A 667 0.99 -31.66 -6.23
C GLU A 667 2.35 -31.88 -5.59
N VAL A 668 3.41 -31.33 -6.18
CA VAL A 668 4.79 -31.46 -5.73
C VAL A 668 5.38 -30.08 -5.45
N ILE A 669 5.84 -29.88 -4.21
CA ILE A 669 6.57 -28.68 -3.78
C ILE A 669 7.88 -29.12 -3.13
N TYR A 670 9.02 -28.68 -3.66
CA TYR A 670 10.32 -29.00 -3.07
C TYR A 670 10.57 -28.24 -1.77
N LYS A 671 11.23 -28.90 -0.82
CA LYS A 671 11.62 -28.32 0.48
C LYS A 671 12.91 -27.51 0.34
N GLY A 672 12.84 -26.43 -0.44
CA GLY A 672 14.02 -25.64 -0.84
C GLY A 672 14.79 -26.26 -2.01
N ALA A 673 16.09 -25.98 -2.09
CA ALA A 673 16.98 -26.48 -3.15
C ALA A 673 17.28 -28.01 -3.07
N THR A 674 16.42 -28.78 -2.43
CA THR A 674 16.62 -30.23 -2.21
C THR A 674 15.69 -31.03 -3.11
N GLU A 675 16.02 -32.30 -3.35
CA GLU A 675 15.13 -33.24 -4.05
C GLU A 675 14.00 -33.76 -3.14
N ASP A 676 14.00 -33.41 -1.85
CA ASP A 676 12.91 -33.75 -0.93
C ASP A 676 11.71 -32.84 -1.20
N ALA A 677 10.51 -33.41 -1.21
CA ALA A 677 9.30 -32.72 -1.61
C ALA A 677 8.12 -33.05 -0.71
N TRP A 678 7.28 -32.05 -0.46
CA TRP A 678 5.91 -32.30 -0.04
C TRP A 678 5.12 -32.78 -1.26
N LYS A 679 4.57 -33.99 -1.18
CA LYS A 679 3.70 -34.56 -2.20
C LYS A 679 2.27 -34.65 -1.66
N THR A 680 1.36 -33.91 -2.27
CA THR A 680 -0.07 -33.92 -1.90
C THR A 680 -0.86 -34.65 -2.99
N PRO A 681 -1.47 -35.83 -2.70
CA PRO A 681 -2.32 -36.51 -3.66
C PRO A 681 -3.53 -35.66 -4.05
N ILE A 682 -3.83 -35.61 -5.35
CA ILE A 682 -4.98 -34.91 -5.92
C ILE A 682 -5.89 -35.96 -6.56
N THR A 683 -7.06 -36.17 -5.97
CA THR A 683 -8.07 -37.11 -6.50
C THR A 683 -9.03 -36.43 -7.46
N GLU A 684 -9.24 -35.12 -7.31
CA GLU A 684 -10.12 -34.29 -8.14
C GLU A 684 -9.56 -32.86 -8.28
N LEU A 685 -9.88 -32.21 -9.41
CA LEU A 685 -9.65 -30.79 -9.69
C LEU A 685 -10.99 -30.08 -9.90
N ASN A 686 -11.00 -28.76 -9.68
CA ASN A 686 -12.17 -27.94 -9.99
C ASN A 686 -12.35 -27.70 -11.49
N ASP A 687 -11.24 -27.64 -12.24
CA ASP A 687 -11.21 -27.46 -13.68
C ASP A 687 -10.49 -28.64 -14.34
N GLU A 688 -10.91 -29.00 -15.55
CA GLU A 688 -10.36 -30.16 -16.27
C GLU A 688 -8.93 -29.90 -16.79
N MET A 689 -8.02 -30.83 -16.51
CA MET A 689 -6.69 -30.89 -17.09
C MET A 689 -6.73 -31.60 -18.46
N THR A 690 -5.92 -31.14 -19.42
CA THR A 690 -5.71 -31.91 -20.66
C THR A 690 -4.63 -32.96 -20.45
N VAL A 691 -4.91 -34.21 -20.81
CA VAL A 691 -3.95 -35.30 -20.85
C VAL A 691 -3.76 -35.75 -22.30
N ASN A 692 -2.51 -35.86 -22.73
CA ASN A 692 -2.16 -36.46 -24.01
C ASN A 692 -1.34 -37.71 -23.76
N VAL A 693 -1.72 -38.81 -24.41
CA VAL A 693 -1.08 -40.11 -24.24
C VAL A 693 -0.70 -40.63 -25.62
N GLU A 694 0.59 -40.88 -25.85
CA GLU A 694 1.06 -41.51 -27.08
C GLU A 694 0.89 -43.02 -26.96
N LEU A 695 0.04 -43.60 -27.81
CA LEU A 695 -0.22 -45.03 -27.82
C LEU A 695 0.93 -45.80 -28.47
N SER A 696 1.25 -46.98 -27.93
CA SER A 696 2.17 -47.92 -28.57
C SER A 696 1.60 -48.47 -29.89
N ASP A 697 2.48 -48.99 -30.77
CA ASP A 697 2.08 -49.47 -32.11
C ASP A 697 0.98 -50.56 -32.06
N GLU A 698 0.90 -51.32 -30.97
CA GLU A 698 -0.11 -52.36 -30.75
C GLU A 698 -1.51 -51.82 -30.46
N LEU A 699 -1.62 -50.57 -29.98
CA LEU A 699 -2.88 -49.89 -29.71
C LEU A 699 -3.27 -48.89 -30.81
N GLN A 700 -2.53 -48.84 -31.93
CA GLN A 700 -2.81 -47.96 -33.06
C GLN A 700 -3.53 -48.70 -34.21
N GLY A 701 -4.06 -47.95 -35.18
CA GLY A 701 -4.64 -48.52 -36.41
C GLY A 701 -6.12 -48.94 -36.31
N TYR A 702 -6.81 -48.53 -35.26
CA TYR A 702 -8.26 -48.73 -35.07
C TYR A 702 -9.06 -47.47 -35.39
N SER A 703 -10.34 -47.63 -35.77
CA SER A 703 -11.29 -46.53 -35.85
C SER A 703 -11.73 -46.13 -34.46
N ASP A 704 -12.20 -44.88 -34.28
CA ASP A 704 -12.97 -44.45 -33.11
C ASP A 704 -12.33 -44.77 -31.74
N TYR A 705 -11.50 -43.88 -31.19
CA TYR A 705 -11.00 -44.02 -29.83
C TYR A 705 -11.94 -43.35 -28.83
N THR A 706 -12.03 -43.94 -27.64
CA THR A 706 -12.77 -43.39 -26.51
C THR A 706 -12.01 -43.67 -25.22
N VAL A 707 -12.01 -42.69 -24.33
CA VAL A 707 -11.54 -42.84 -22.96
C VAL A 707 -12.74 -42.94 -22.02
N LEU A 708 -12.72 -43.95 -21.16
CA LEU A 708 -13.69 -44.13 -20.08
C LEU A 708 -12.94 -43.94 -18.75
N ARG A 709 -13.56 -43.26 -17.78
CA ARG A 709 -13.03 -43.09 -16.43
C ARG A 709 -13.98 -43.71 -15.42
N ASP A 710 -13.48 -44.53 -14.50
CA ASP A 710 -14.21 -44.98 -13.31
C ASP A 710 -13.71 -44.22 -12.10
N HIS A 711 -14.52 -43.27 -11.64
CA HIS A 711 -14.21 -42.50 -10.44
C HIS A 711 -15.27 -42.77 -9.37
N GLU A 712 -14.83 -43.27 -8.22
CA GLU A 712 -15.69 -43.68 -7.11
C GLU A 712 -16.86 -44.61 -7.51
N GLY A 713 -16.64 -45.48 -8.50
CA GLY A 713 -17.63 -46.44 -9.01
C GLY A 713 -18.55 -45.88 -10.10
N THR A 714 -18.38 -44.61 -10.48
CA THR A 714 -19.13 -43.97 -11.57
C THR A 714 -18.30 -43.95 -12.84
N ILE A 715 -18.76 -44.68 -13.86
CA ILE A 715 -18.09 -44.74 -15.16
C ILE A 715 -18.63 -43.67 -16.10
N THR A 716 -17.75 -42.77 -16.50
CA THR A 716 -18.04 -41.66 -17.41
C THR A 716 -17.25 -41.82 -18.70
N LYS A 717 -17.90 -41.58 -19.84
CA LYS A 717 -17.23 -41.48 -21.14
C LYS A 717 -16.71 -40.06 -21.32
N LEU A 718 -15.41 -39.93 -21.54
CA LEU A 718 -14.75 -38.65 -21.78
C LEU A 718 -14.67 -38.37 -23.28
N ASP A 719 -14.79 -37.09 -23.64
CA ASP A 719 -14.51 -36.65 -25.00
C ASP A 719 -13.01 -36.81 -25.28
N SER A 720 -12.69 -37.53 -26.34
CA SER A 720 -11.31 -37.85 -26.70
C SER A 720 -11.07 -37.72 -28.19
N THR A 721 -9.90 -37.21 -28.56
CA THR A 721 -9.46 -37.07 -29.95
C THR A 721 -8.19 -37.88 -30.16
N TYR A 722 -8.18 -38.73 -31.20
CA TYR A 722 -7.01 -39.49 -31.60
C TYR A 722 -6.43 -38.94 -32.89
N ASP A 723 -5.14 -38.62 -32.88
CA ASP A 723 -4.36 -38.24 -34.05
C ASP A 723 -3.59 -39.47 -34.59
N PRO A 724 -3.97 -40.00 -35.76
CA PRO A 724 -3.31 -41.16 -36.35
C PRO A 724 -1.89 -40.87 -36.89
N GLU A 725 -1.52 -39.59 -37.12
CA GLU A 725 -0.18 -39.25 -37.60
C GLU A 725 0.86 -39.30 -36.47
N THR A 726 0.46 -38.88 -35.28
CA THR A 726 1.34 -38.84 -34.09
C THR A 726 1.11 -40.01 -33.14
N GLY A 727 -0.01 -40.72 -33.25
CA GLY A 727 -0.42 -41.77 -32.32
C GLY A 727 -0.92 -41.23 -30.97
N MET A 728 -1.25 -39.94 -30.92
CA MET A 728 -1.62 -39.24 -29.69
C MET A 728 -3.12 -39.30 -29.43
N LEU A 729 -3.49 -39.78 -28.24
CA LEU A 729 -4.86 -39.75 -27.71
C LEU A 729 -4.96 -38.64 -26.67
N SER A 730 -5.79 -37.64 -26.96
CA SER A 730 -6.00 -36.45 -26.12
C SER A 730 -7.39 -36.48 -25.50
N PHE A 731 -7.48 -36.20 -24.20
CA PHE A 731 -8.76 -36.09 -23.47
C PHE A 731 -8.62 -35.11 -22.30
N GLN A 732 -9.75 -34.58 -21.83
CA GLN A 732 -9.80 -33.72 -20.66
C GLN A 732 -10.32 -34.50 -19.44
N THR A 733 -9.79 -34.20 -18.26
CA THR A 733 -10.25 -34.85 -17.03
C THR A 733 -10.02 -34.02 -15.79
N ASP A 734 -10.94 -34.12 -14.84
CA ASP A 734 -10.93 -33.47 -13.54
C ASP A 734 -10.79 -34.46 -12.37
N ALA A 735 -10.66 -35.77 -12.61
CA ALA A 735 -10.58 -36.77 -11.54
C ALA A 735 -9.55 -37.87 -11.84
N TYR A 736 -8.87 -38.39 -10.84
CA TYR A 736 -7.70 -39.26 -11.00
C TYR A 736 -7.90 -40.60 -10.30
N SER A 737 -7.97 -41.66 -11.09
CA SER A 737 -8.44 -42.99 -10.70
C SER A 737 -8.17 -44.00 -11.84
N ASP A 738 -9.11 -44.92 -12.10
CA ASP A 738 -9.00 -45.92 -13.14
C ASP A 738 -9.62 -45.44 -14.45
N TYR A 739 -8.96 -45.80 -15.55
CA TYR A 739 -9.30 -45.43 -16.90
C TYR A 739 -9.30 -46.65 -17.80
N ALA A 740 -10.08 -46.59 -18.87
CA ALA A 740 -10.04 -47.56 -19.94
C ALA A 740 -9.95 -46.87 -21.30
N ILE A 741 -9.07 -47.39 -22.16
CA ILE A 741 -8.99 -47.01 -23.57
C ILE A 741 -9.77 -48.04 -24.37
N ALA A 742 -10.76 -47.57 -25.12
CA ALA A 742 -11.56 -48.39 -26.01
C ALA A 742 -11.43 -47.92 -27.46
N HIS A 743 -11.52 -48.85 -28.40
CA HIS A 743 -11.43 -48.57 -29.84
C HIS A 743 -12.52 -49.29 -30.64
N GLY A 744 -12.78 -48.79 -31.84
CA GLY A 744 -13.63 -49.42 -32.84
C GLY A 744 -12.94 -50.57 -33.58
N GLU A 745 -13.29 -50.75 -34.86
CA GLU A 745 -12.73 -51.83 -35.67
C GLU A 745 -11.34 -51.45 -36.21
N ALA A 746 -10.52 -52.45 -36.55
CA ALA A 746 -9.26 -52.17 -37.22
C ALA A 746 -9.51 -51.43 -38.55
N VAL A 747 -8.83 -50.32 -38.79
CA VAL A 747 -8.93 -49.58 -40.04
C VAL A 747 -8.24 -50.39 -41.12
N THR A 748 -9.02 -51.02 -41.99
CA THR A 748 -8.47 -51.65 -43.18
C THR A 748 -8.02 -50.56 -44.13
N ASN A 749 -6.71 -50.32 -44.25
CA ASN A 749 -6.18 -49.49 -45.33
C ASN A 749 -6.68 -50.03 -46.67
N PRO A 750 -7.52 -49.31 -47.46
CA PRO A 750 -7.57 -49.60 -48.88
C PRO A 750 -6.14 -49.37 -49.37
N ASN A 751 -5.54 -50.33 -50.06
CA ASN A 751 -4.17 -50.21 -50.59
C ASN A 751 -3.98 -48.88 -51.34
N THR A 752 -3.57 -47.80 -50.66
CA THR A 752 -3.06 -46.61 -51.29
C THR A 752 -1.62 -46.95 -51.63
N PHE A 753 -1.32 -46.88 -52.91
CA PHE A 753 -0.02 -47.24 -53.50
C PHE A 753 1.09 -46.24 -53.11
N ASP A 754 1.18 -45.83 -51.84
CA ASP A 754 2.05 -44.75 -51.37
C ASP A 754 3.55 -45.09 -51.41
N GLY A 755 3.88 -46.38 -51.56
CA GLY A 755 5.23 -46.82 -51.90
C GLY A 755 5.62 -46.61 -53.36
N ILE A 756 4.69 -46.73 -54.31
CA ILE A 756 5.01 -46.77 -55.75
C ILE A 756 5.42 -45.39 -56.27
N MET A 757 4.80 -44.30 -55.82
CA MET A 757 5.19 -42.94 -56.26
C MET A 757 6.62 -42.58 -55.83
N LYS A 758 7.05 -43.02 -54.63
CA LYS A 758 8.42 -42.81 -54.15
C LYS A 758 9.44 -43.57 -55.03
N TYR A 759 9.15 -44.82 -55.39
CA TYR A 759 9.98 -45.59 -56.33
C TYR A 759 9.90 -45.09 -57.78
N PHE A 760 8.76 -44.54 -58.21
CA PHE A 760 8.58 -43.97 -59.55
C PHE A 760 9.40 -42.67 -59.71
N VAL A 761 9.41 -41.81 -58.68
CA VAL A 761 10.23 -40.57 -58.66
C VAL A 761 11.72 -40.88 -58.58
N ILE A 762 12.15 -41.84 -57.75
CA ILE A 762 13.55 -42.30 -57.69
C ILE A 762 13.96 -42.95 -59.03
N GLY A 763 13.05 -43.69 -59.68
CA GLY A 763 13.24 -44.24 -61.02
C GLY A 763 13.41 -43.15 -62.09
N LEU A 764 12.60 -42.08 -62.04
CA LEU A 764 12.69 -40.96 -62.98
C LEU A 764 14.00 -40.15 -62.81
N LEU A 765 14.41 -39.91 -61.56
CA LEU A 765 15.66 -39.21 -61.23
C LEU A 765 16.90 -40.03 -61.65
N SER A 766 16.84 -41.36 -61.50
CA SER A 766 17.89 -42.27 -61.96
C SER A 766 18.01 -42.27 -63.49
N LEU A 767 16.88 -42.17 -64.20
CA LEU A 767 16.85 -42.08 -65.66
C LEU A 767 17.43 -40.75 -66.18
N LEU A 768 17.11 -39.63 -65.51
CA LEU A 768 17.68 -38.31 -65.81
C LEU A 768 19.20 -38.27 -65.56
N GLY A 769 19.66 -38.90 -64.47
CA GLY A 769 21.10 -39.06 -64.19
C GLY A 769 21.81 -39.88 -65.27
N LEU A 770 21.19 -40.96 -65.76
CA LEU A 770 21.73 -41.77 -66.85
C LEU A 770 21.82 -40.96 -68.17
N ILE A 771 20.77 -40.21 -68.51
CA ILE A 771 20.72 -39.35 -69.71
C ILE A 771 21.79 -38.27 -69.65
N MET A 772 21.97 -37.60 -68.51
CA MET A 772 23.01 -36.59 -68.31
C MET A 772 24.42 -37.18 -68.40
N THR A 773 24.62 -38.41 -67.93
CA THR A 773 25.91 -39.11 -68.03
C THR A 773 26.22 -39.51 -69.49
N ILE A 774 25.21 -39.93 -70.26
CA ILE A 774 25.34 -40.20 -71.69
C ILE A 774 25.70 -38.92 -72.46
N ILE A 775 25.01 -37.81 -72.18
CA ILE A 775 25.30 -36.49 -72.79
C ILE A 775 26.72 -36.01 -72.43
N TYR A 776 27.15 -36.19 -71.18
CA TYR A 776 28.52 -35.86 -70.74
C TYR A 776 29.58 -36.72 -71.44
N LEU A 777 29.35 -38.02 -71.63
CA LEU A 777 30.27 -38.91 -72.33
C LEU A 777 30.34 -38.61 -73.84
N PHE A 778 29.22 -38.25 -74.47
CA PHE A 778 29.19 -37.81 -75.88
C PHE A 778 29.92 -36.47 -76.07
N THR A 779 29.72 -35.49 -75.19
CA THR A 779 30.41 -34.20 -75.27
C THR A 779 31.91 -34.32 -74.96
N LYS A 780 32.32 -35.24 -74.08
CA LYS A 780 33.72 -35.54 -73.80
C LYS A 780 34.42 -36.29 -74.95
N LYS A 781 33.73 -37.22 -75.64
CA LYS A 781 34.24 -37.85 -76.87
C LYS A 781 34.42 -36.83 -78.01
N ILE A 782 33.49 -35.88 -78.16
CA ILE A 782 33.60 -34.82 -79.19
C ILE A 782 34.74 -33.84 -78.89
N ARG A 783 35.06 -33.57 -77.60
CA ARG A 783 36.24 -32.77 -77.22
C ARG A 783 37.57 -33.49 -77.44
N LEU A 784 37.62 -34.82 -77.29
CA LEU A 784 38.84 -35.61 -77.56
C LEU A 784 39.15 -35.79 -79.05
N PHE A 785 38.15 -35.67 -79.94
CA PHE A 785 38.37 -35.67 -81.40
C PHE A 785 38.66 -34.30 -82.02
N ARG A 786 38.55 -33.19 -81.27
CA ARG A 786 38.96 -31.84 -81.72
C ARG A 786 40.40 -31.46 -81.37
N ASN A 787 41.14 -32.35 -80.68
CA ASN A 787 42.55 -32.20 -80.34
C ASN A 787 43.43 -33.35 -80.89
N LYS A 788 43.08 -33.88 -82.07
CA LYS A 788 44.01 -34.59 -82.95
C LYS A 788 43.82 -34.13 -84.39
#